data_AF-A0A941LLL6-F1
#
_entry.id   AF-A0A941LLL6-F1
#
_cell.length_a   1.000
_cell.length_b   1.000
_cell.length_c   1.000
_cell.angle_alpha   90.00
_cell.angle_beta   90.00
_cell.angle_gamma   90.00
#
_symmetry.space_group_name_H-M   'P 1'
#
loop_
_entity.id
_entity.type
_entity.pdbx_description
1 polymer ?
#
loop_
_entity_poly.entity_id
_entity_poly.type
_entity_poly.pdbx_seq_one_letter_code
_entity_poly.pdbx_strand_id
1 'polypeptide(L)'
;MIILGLHFGHDAGVAVLRDGQVVSCVIRERQTRVKHAMTLDLGTIRKALHDADVAIHDVNFCAVTSTQGVELIVDKPKEIAIYLGSNGHPSTVPCTMNRDQVPAMSRRVLPNLFAEQHLNSSARYTNGLYSKYFPEYRSFEGKSNELSGWIDEYTYDVLWRPSKTLKGLSATRLSADVKNESLRFGFHYPVSLSFEDCLVPAFFINHHMCHASSSYYQSGFRVAAIFSQDGGSGLGYDSGMFYYGEENRLYPIAPHHSILGVLYDLVAFHMNLGESSAGKLMGLSAYGRPVFYDRKFVGNKNDLVSLTKETEPAHIIEQWLYHCLSLAKDLGYDLEPFGDVGRMTAPVNADIAASTQKLFEENVLALTEVLHNYLRQEGIVVDNLCLSGGSALNCPANSRVVREARFKNVFVEPGCDDSGLAIGAVLNCYYNLLDQPLLRKAKGSFSSPSLGPRVAEAEILSAIESFKEQIIFEKTDDWARDAAYELESNRVIGWFYGRSEVGPRALGHRSILADARDLRNWERVNKIKRRELWRPFAPAVLESESEQWFSGIQLPSPYMLFNATVKSKDIPAVTHVDGSARVQTVNESDGAFYDVLVEFFRLTKVPILLNTSFNGPGEPIVETPFDAVKFFIESELDVLYLDSYKLKRIPTTKTCRHLLEPSRATAVNVQTFMAEIEEAQCHRRAIPFLVEANYSGFNIVLHKERFWGVRRGISPENHVMELEELQASHGYESVIVCDSVDAVCAAIDRLQKVDQIEVVPIEFFKRVDELSSPLLVESRHGFNLVRYREKIWVVDQSAGSVDFLDPEQLQRLTAAGQLLKTQTVGEAQAAIDRVRAPYLVESKGGFNIISYKGKGWVVDQSAGEVDFYDREQLRDLAATGRLLEMESVEEARTVIDRVSKEDVSSPHIVESQSGFNIISHKGKAWVVDQSVGVVEFHDQEQLQRLMADGFITKVETLSEARAILDENTKKCRAGVVND
;
A
#
# COMPACT_ATOMS: atom_id res chain seq x y z
N MET A 1 -28.66 19.92 -14.43
CA MET A 1 -28.06 20.18 -13.11
C MET A 1 -26.71 19.48 -13.05
N ILE A 2 -25.68 20.22 -12.66
CA ILE A 2 -24.30 19.76 -12.55
C ILE A 2 -23.86 19.83 -11.09
N ILE A 3 -23.32 18.73 -10.56
CA ILE A 3 -22.81 18.64 -9.18
C ILE A 3 -21.36 18.15 -9.18
N LEU A 4 -20.50 18.83 -8.46
CA LEU A 4 -19.09 18.48 -8.27
C LEU A 4 -18.88 17.82 -6.90
N GLY A 5 -18.46 16.56 -6.90
CA GLY A 5 -18.18 15.78 -5.69
C GLY A 5 -16.71 15.78 -5.35
N LEU A 6 -16.39 15.96 -4.07
CA LEU A 6 -15.03 16.07 -3.57
C LEU A 6 -14.81 15.18 -2.36
N HIS A 7 -13.84 14.29 -2.47
CA HIS A 7 -13.32 13.50 -1.36
C HIS A 7 -11.83 13.81 -1.15
N PHE A 8 -11.49 14.30 0.04
CA PHE A 8 -10.13 14.71 0.39
C PHE A 8 -9.37 13.65 1.22
N GLY A 9 -10.05 12.55 1.58
CA GLY A 9 -9.50 11.50 2.44
C GLY A 9 -8.42 10.65 1.79
N HIS A 10 -8.08 9.52 2.39
CA HIS A 10 -7.34 8.51 1.64
C HIS A 10 -8.15 8.05 0.42
N ASP A 11 -7.47 7.64 -0.64
CA ASP A 11 -8.14 7.36 -1.92
C ASP A 11 -8.93 8.58 -2.46
N ALA A 12 -8.40 9.78 -2.24
CA ALA A 12 -9.02 11.05 -2.64
C ALA A 12 -9.47 11.04 -4.10
N GLY A 13 -10.60 11.70 -4.36
CA GLY A 13 -11.20 11.68 -5.68
C GLY A 13 -12.17 12.83 -5.95
N VAL A 14 -12.40 13.07 -7.24
CA VAL A 14 -13.33 14.09 -7.74
C VAL A 14 -14.31 13.44 -8.70
N ALA A 15 -15.60 13.62 -8.45
CA ALA A 15 -16.66 13.12 -9.33
C ALA A 15 -17.47 14.28 -9.91
N VAL A 16 -17.90 14.15 -11.16
CA VAL A 16 -18.82 15.11 -11.80
C VAL A 16 -20.10 14.39 -12.15
N LEU A 17 -21.22 14.90 -11.65
CA LEU A 17 -22.56 14.43 -11.98
C LEU A 17 -23.27 15.45 -12.87
N ARG A 18 -23.93 14.97 -13.92
CA ARG A 18 -24.80 15.74 -14.81
C ARG A 18 -26.16 15.04 -14.89
N ASP A 19 -27.21 15.74 -14.45
CA ASP A 19 -28.61 15.31 -14.54
C ASP A 19 -28.87 13.90 -14.00
N GLY A 20 -28.28 13.58 -12.84
CA GLY A 20 -28.46 12.31 -12.13
C GLY A 20 -27.49 11.20 -12.55
N GLN A 21 -26.61 11.44 -13.53
CA GLN A 21 -25.59 10.49 -13.98
C GLN A 21 -24.19 10.98 -13.66
N VAL A 22 -23.35 10.11 -13.13
CA VAL A 22 -21.91 10.39 -12.96
C VAL A 22 -21.24 10.25 -14.33
N VAL A 23 -20.59 11.32 -14.78
CA VAL A 23 -20.00 11.41 -16.13
C VAL A 23 -18.47 11.41 -16.12
N SER A 24 -17.87 11.65 -14.95
CA SER A 24 -16.43 11.65 -14.71
C SER A 24 -16.13 11.33 -13.25
N CYS A 25 -15.09 10.54 -13.01
CA CYS A 25 -14.51 10.32 -11.69
C CYS A 25 -12.99 10.19 -11.82
N VAL A 26 -12.26 11.06 -11.13
CA VAL A 26 -10.79 11.10 -11.13
C VAL A 26 -10.28 10.70 -9.76
N ILE A 27 -9.49 9.64 -9.69
CA ILE A 27 -8.87 9.15 -8.45
C ILE A 27 -7.45 9.70 -8.35
N ARG A 28 -7.14 10.35 -7.23
CA ARG A 28 -5.89 11.08 -7.03
C ARG A 28 -4.67 10.19 -7.07
N GLU A 29 -4.69 9.04 -6.40
CA GLU A 29 -3.52 8.14 -6.35
C GLU A 29 -3.03 7.75 -7.75
N ARG A 30 -3.96 7.59 -8.69
CA ARG A 30 -3.64 7.21 -10.06
C ARG A 30 -2.99 8.34 -10.85
N GLN A 31 -3.35 9.59 -10.55
CA GLN A 31 -2.74 10.77 -11.16
C GLN A 31 -1.35 11.06 -10.59
N THR A 32 -1.22 11.01 -9.27
CA THR A 32 0.02 11.37 -8.56
C THR A 32 1.03 10.23 -8.53
N ARG A 33 0.59 9.01 -8.87
CA ARG A 33 1.34 7.75 -8.76
C ARG A 33 1.71 7.39 -7.32
N VAL A 34 1.05 7.99 -6.33
CA VAL A 34 1.23 7.73 -4.90
C VAL A 34 0.00 7.01 -4.36
N LYS A 35 0.16 5.77 -3.87
CA LYS A 35 -0.95 4.98 -3.32
C LYS A 35 -1.64 5.68 -2.16
N HIS A 36 -2.97 5.59 -2.14
CA HIS A 36 -3.80 6.21 -1.11
C HIS A 36 -3.55 7.72 -0.98
N ALA A 37 -3.15 8.38 -2.08
CA ALA A 37 -2.89 9.81 -2.07
C ALA A 37 -4.11 10.58 -1.54
N MET A 38 -3.83 11.49 -0.62
CA MET A 38 -4.82 12.27 0.10
C MET A 38 -4.91 13.68 -0.47
N THR A 39 -5.93 14.42 -0.05
CA THR A 39 -6.24 15.81 -0.45
C THR A 39 -6.65 15.97 -1.90
N LEU A 40 -6.99 17.18 -2.30
CA LEU A 40 -7.25 17.51 -3.69
C LEU A 40 -6.55 18.83 -4.02
N ASP A 41 -5.92 18.88 -5.18
CA ASP A 41 -5.46 20.12 -5.79
C ASP A 41 -6.41 20.56 -6.92
N LEU A 42 -6.26 21.80 -7.35
CA LEU A 42 -7.07 22.37 -8.41
C LEU A 42 -6.84 21.68 -9.76
N GLY A 43 -5.68 21.05 -9.97
CA GLY A 43 -5.37 20.27 -11.16
C GLY A 43 -6.22 19.00 -11.26
N THR A 44 -6.37 18.24 -10.16
CA THR A 44 -7.26 17.08 -10.08
C THR A 44 -8.71 17.49 -10.36
N ILE A 45 -9.18 18.59 -9.76
CA ILE A 45 -10.54 19.11 -9.97
C ILE A 45 -10.76 19.54 -11.42
N ARG A 46 -9.82 20.32 -11.98
CA ARG A 46 -9.87 20.75 -13.38
C ARG A 46 -9.84 19.57 -14.35
N LYS A 47 -9.08 18.51 -14.06
CA LYS A 47 -9.07 17.32 -14.92
C LYS A 47 -10.44 16.65 -14.95
N ALA A 48 -11.12 16.50 -13.81
CA ALA A 48 -12.47 15.92 -13.75
C ALA A 48 -13.51 16.79 -14.49
N LEU A 49 -13.46 18.11 -14.31
CA LEU A 49 -14.33 19.07 -15.00
C LEU A 49 -14.08 19.08 -16.53
N HIS A 50 -12.82 19.12 -16.95
CA HIS A 50 -12.43 19.06 -18.35
C HIS A 50 -12.89 17.75 -19.00
N ASP A 51 -12.71 16.63 -18.32
CA ASP A 51 -13.17 15.31 -18.80
C ASP A 51 -14.70 15.22 -18.96
N ALA A 52 -15.43 15.93 -18.09
CA ALA A 52 -16.88 16.06 -18.15
C ALA A 52 -17.38 17.11 -19.16
N ASP A 53 -16.49 17.88 -19.80
CA ASP A 53 -16.82 19.04 -20.62
C ASP A 53 -17.72 20.03 -19.85
N VAL A 54 -17.23 20.45 -18.68
CA VAL A 54 -17.89 21.35 -17.74
C VAL A 54 -16.92 22.46 -17.34
N ALA A 55 -17.36 23.72 -17.40
CA ALA A 55 -16.62 24.79 -16.76
C ALA A 55 -17.04 24.94 -15.30
N ILE A 56 -16.14 25.42 -14.43
CA ILE A 56 -16.44 25.56 -13.00
C ILE A 56 -17.67 26.44 -12.72
N HIS A 57 -17.92 27.46 -13.56
CA HIS A 57 -19.07 28.35 -13.43
C HIS A 57 -20.41 27.70 -13.83
N ASP A 58 -20.39 26.52 -14.48
CA ASP A 58 -21.59 25.76 -14.79
C ASP A 58 -22.01 24.82 -13.64
N VAL A 59 -21.17 24.65 -12.62
CA VAL A 59 -21.44 23.80 -11.47
C VAL A 59 -22.53 24.45 -10.61
N ASN A 60 -23.64 23.73 -10.39
CA ASN A 60 -24.76 24.23 -9.59
C ASN A 60 -24.55 24.02 -8.08
N PHE A 61 -23.96 22.88 -7.70
CA PHE A 61 -23.66 22.54 -6.31
C PHE A 61 -22.33 21.80 -6.20
N CYS A 62 -21.65 21.92 -5.06
CA CYS A 62 -20.62 20.97 -4.66
C CYS A 62 -21.13 20.02 -3.56
N ALA A 63 -20.58 18.81 -3.52
CA ALA A 63 -20.84 17.83 -2.48
C ALA A 63 -19.49 17.37 -1.91
N VAL A 64 -19.20 17.74 -0.67
CA VAL A 64 -17.94 17.40 0.01
C VAL A 64 -18.22 16.30 1.01
N THR A 65 -17.46 15.22 0.93
CA THR A 65 -17.56 14.14 1.92
C THR A 65 -16.97 14.61 3.24
N SER A 66 -17.67 14.39 4.34
CA SER A 66 -17.05 14.44 5.65
C SER A 66 -16.09 13.28 5.79
N THR A 67 -14.87 13.57 6.19
CA THR A 67 -13.93 12.53 6.59
C THR A 67 -14.16 12.21 8.07
N GLN A 68 -13.74 11.03 8.53
CA GLN A 68 -13.86 10.56 9.92
C GLN A 68 -12.95 11.35 10.87
N GLY A 69 -13.20 12.66 10.95
CA GLY A 69 -12.56 13.62 11.81
C GLY A 69 -11.46 14.45 11.20
N VAL A 70 -10.73 13.97 10.17
CA VAL A 70 -9.51 14.66 9.75
C VAL A 70 -9.02 14.21 8.38
N GLU A 71 -8.96 15.16 7.43
CA GLU A 71 -8.37 14.99 6.07
C GLU A 71 -8.66 16.16 5.11
N LEU A 72 -9.39 17.19 5.55
CA LEU A 72 -9.64 18.38 4.75
C LEU A 72 -8.41 19.30 4.77
N ILE A 73 -7.36 18.90 4.06
CA ILE A 73 -6.25 19.80 3.78
C ILE A 73 -6.54 20.52 2.48
N VAL A 74 -6.70 21.83 2.61
CA VAL A 74 -6.78 22.75 1.50
C VAL A 74 -5.51 23.59 1.52
N ASP A 75 -4.43 23.02 1.00
CA ASP A 75 -3.08 23.58 1.15
C ASP A 75 -2.93 24.96 0.50
N LYS A 76 -3.73 25.23 -0.53
CA LYS A 76 -3.79 26.53 -1.20
C LYS A 76 -5.15 27.17 -0.99
N PRO A 77 -5.40 27.80 0.18
CA PRO A 77 -6.69 28.40 0.52
C PRO A 77 -7.11 29.54 -0.42
N LYS A 78 -6.16 30.09 -1.21
CA LYS A 78 -6.45 31.06 -2.27
C LYS A 78 -6.99 30.42 -3.56
N GLU A 79 -6.68 29.15 -3.80
CA GLU A 79 -7.13 28.40 -4.97
C GLU A 79 -8.45 27.68 -4.68
N ILE A 80 -8.57 27.04 -3.52
CA ILE A 80 -9.77 26.33 -3.05
C ILE A 80 -10.03 26.80 -1.61
N ALA A 81 -11.28 27.06 -1.22
CA ALA A 81 -11.62 27.31 0.18
C ALA A 81 -13.01 26.80 0.54
N ILE A 82 -13.17 26.27 1.76
CA ILE A 82 -14.44 25.78 2.29
C ILE A 82 -14.93 26.71 3.39
N TYR A 83 -16.13 27.23 3.21
CA TYR A 83 -16.79 28.22 4.06
C TYR A 83 -17.89 27.51 4.84
N LEU A 84 -17.75 27.40 6.16
CA LEU A 84 -18.78 26.82 7.00
C LEU A 84 -19.91 27.80 7.26
N GLY A 85 -21.13 27.30 7.28
CA GLY A 85 -22.33 28.08 7.55
C GLY A 85 -23.18 28.33 6.30
N SER A 86 -24.39 28.84 6.53
CA SER A 86 -25.40 29.03 5.47
C SER A 86 -25.30 30.38 4.74
N ASN A 87 -24.39 31.28 5.16
CA ASN A 87 -24.25 32.61 4.56
C ASN A 87 -23.87 32.50 3.07
N GLY A 88 -24.84 32.78 2.19
CA GLY A 88 -24.68 32.70 0.73
C GLY A 88 -25.16 31.37 0.12
N HIS A 89 -25.46 30.35 0.92
CA HIS A 89 -26.09 29.13 0.42
C HIS A 89 -27.59 29.39 0.23
N PRO A 90 -28.21 29.08 -0.93
CA PRO A 90 -29.62 29.40 -1.22
C PRO A 90 -30.66 28.64 -0.35
N SER A 91 -30.21 27.93 0.70
CA SER A 91 -30.94 27.18 1.72
C SER A 91 -32.40 26.84 1.41
N THR A 92 -32.61 25.89 0.48
CA THR A 92 -33.91 25.23 0.25
C THR A 92 -33.97 23.80 0.78
N VAL A 93 -32.83 23.23 1.19
CA VAL A 93 -32.74 21.86 1.74
C VAL A 93 -32.76 21.94 3.28
N PRO A 94 -33.69 21.24 3.97
CA PRO A 94 -33.71 21.20 5.43
C PRO A 94 -32.43 20.58 6.00
N CYS A 95 -31.90 21.12 7.09
CA CYS A 95 -30.81 20.52 7.87
C CYS A 95 -31.24 20.41 9.32
N THR A 96 -31.24 19.20 9.87
CA THR A 96 -31.75 18.87 11.21
C THR A 96 -30.64 18.56 12.22
N MET A 97 -29.40 18.75 11.82
CA MET A 97 -28.22 18.56 12.66
C MET A 97 -28.24 19.51 13.86
N ASN A 98 -27.94 18.98 15.05
CA ASN A 98 -28.11 19.74 16.28
C ASN A 98 -26.91 19.64 17.23
N ARG A 99 -26.18 20.75 17.35
CA ARG A 99 -25.05 20.91 18.27
C ARG A 99 -25.39 20.64 19.74
N ASP A 100 -26.61 20.97 20.17
CA ASP A 100 -27.00 20.86 21.57
C ASP A 100 -27.18 19.41 22.03
N GLN A 101 -27.36 18.49 21.08
CA GLN A 101 -27.51 17.05 21.33
C GLN A 101 -26.16 16.33 21.53
N VAL A 102 -25.04 17.02 21.30
CA VAL A 102 -23.68 16.48 21.45
C VAL A 102 -23.26 16.46 22.93
N PRO A 103 -22.61 15.40 23.45
CA PRO A 103 -22.06 15.40 24.81
C PRO A 103 -21.14 16.59 25.08
N ALA A 104 -21.19 17.15 26.30
CA ALA A 104 -20.41 18.34 26.66
C ALA A 104 -18.88 18.14 26.50
N MET A 105 -18.39 16.91 26.66
CA MET A 105 -16.98 16.55 26.43
C MET A 105 -16.62 16.59 24.94
N SER A 106 -17.45 16.02 24.06
CA SER A 106 -17.25 16.08 22.60
C SER A 106 -17.35 17.52 22.07
N ARG A 107 -18.20 18.36 22.67
CA ARG A 107 -18.27 19.81 22.36
C ARG A 107 -16.98 20.59 22.66
N ARG A 108 -16.11 20.10 23.55
CA ARG A 108 -14.82 20.73 23.89
C ARG A 108 -13.67 20.29 22.97
N VAL A 109 -13.79 19.12 22.32
CA VAL A 109 -12.75 18.52 21.47
C VAL A 109 -13.00 18.81 19.98
N LEU A 110 -14.25 19.12 19.59
CA LEU A 110 -14.68 19.32 18.20
C LEU A 110 -15.47 20.65 18.03
N PRO A 111 -14.82 21.82 18.07
CA PRO A 111 -15.53 23.09 18.20
C PRO A 111 -16.00 23.76 16.89
N ASN A 112 -15.56 23.30 15.71
CA ASN A 112 -15.49 24.18 14.54
C ASN A 112 -16.66 24.14 13.54
N LEU A 113 -17.41 23.03 13.39
CA LEU A 113 -18.45 22.93 12.37
C LEU A 113 -19.52 24.05 12.48
N PHE A 114 -19.83 24.47 13.71
CA PHE A 114 -20.82 25.52 14.02
C PHE A 114 -20.21 26.88 14.35
N ALA A 115 -18.90 27.07 14.18
CA ALA A 115 -18.23 28.31 14.54
C ALA A 115 -18.35 29.43 13.47
N GLU A 116 -19.01 29.15 12.32
CA GLU A 116 -19.18 30.08 11.19
C GLU A 116 -17.87 30.76 10.76
N GLN A 117 -16.82 29.96 10.54
CA GLN A 117 -15.49 30.42 10.11
C GLN A 117 -15.04 29.68 8.84
N HIS A 118 -14.04 30.21 8.14
CA HIS A 118 -13.37 29.42 7.09
C HIS A 118 -12.62 28.26 7.75
N LEU A 119 -12.71 27.07 7.14
CA LEU A 119 -11.88 25.95 7.56
C LEU A 119 -10.42 26.26 7.19
N ASN A 120 -9.56 26.37 8.20
CA ASN A 120 -8.12 26.26 8.00
C ASN A 120 -7.75 24.80 7.69
N SER A 121 -6.62 24.58 7.03
CA SER A 121 -6.08 23.23 6.79
C SER A 121 -5.96 22.48 8.12
N SER A 122 -6.66 21.35 8.23
CA SER A 122 -6.72 20.51 9.43
C SER A 122 -6.31 19.09 9.09
N ALA A 123 -5.45 18.51 9.93
CA ALA A 123 -4.72 17.32 9.54
C ALA A 123 -4.26 16.51 10.78
N ARG A 124 -4.52 15.20 10.84
CA ARG A 124 -4.29 14.34 12.03
C ARG A 124 -2.91 13.73 12.08
N TYR A 125 -2.30 13.63 10.92
CA TYR A 125 -1.14 12.78 10.73
C TYR A 125 0.10 13.44 11.35
N THR A 126 1.07 12.62 11.73
CA THR A 126 2.39 13.10 12.12
C THR A 126 3.20 13.43 10.85
N ASN A 127 4.23 14.27 10.95
CA ASN A 127 5.10 14.64 9.83
C ASN A 127 5.60 13.45 8.99
N GLY A 128 5.78 12.25 9.58
CA GLY A 128 6.19 11.04 8.87
C GLY A 128 5.12 10.47 7.93
N LEU A 129 3.85 10.41 8.35
CA LEU A 129 2.75 9.89 7.53
C LEU A 129 2.33 10.91 6.44
N TYR A 130 2.56 12.21 6.63
CA TYR A 130 2.32 13.23 5.60
C TYR A 130 3.15 13.02 4.34
N SER A 131 4.45 12.80 4.46
CA SER A 131 5.30 12.64 3.27
C SER A 131 4.94 11.43 2.39
N LYS A 132 4.22 10.44 2.97
CA LYS A 132 3.83 9.20 2.29
C LYS A 132 2.59 9.37 1.40
N TYR A 133 1.59 10.14 1.85
CA TYR A 133 0.28 10.23 1.20
C TYR A 133 0.02 11.58 0.52
N PHE A 134 0.93 12.55 0.68
CA PHE A 134 0.79 13.90 0.14
C PHE A 134 1.95 14.17 -0.83
N PRO A 135 1.78 13.85 -2.12
CA PRO A 135 2.86 13.93 -3.12
C PRO A 135 3.50 15.32 -3.23
N GLU A 136 2.73 16.36 -2.91
CA GLU A 136 3.13 17.76 -3.04
C GLU A 136 3.83 18.32 -1.79
N TYR A 137 3.70 17.65 -0.63
CA TYR A 137 4.17 18.18 0.66
C TYR A 137 5.23 17.28 1.28
N ARG A 138 6.48 17.76 1.33
CA ARG A 138 7.57 17.09 2.07
C ARG A 138 7.43 17.22 3.59
N SER A 139 6.72 18.26 4.04
CA SER A 139 6.41 18.54 5.45
C SER A 139 5.17 19.45 5.52
N PHE A 140 4.30 19.22 6.50
CA PHE A 140 3.14 20.08 6.75
C PHE A 140 3.44 21.03 7.92
N GLU A 141 3.59 22.33 7.66
CA GLU A 141 3.69 23.37 8.69
C GLU A 141 2.29 23.87 9.11
N GLY A 142 1.41 22.95 9.50
CA GLY A 142 0.07 23.31 9.98
C GLY A 142 0.10 23.95 11.36
N LYS A 143 -0.45 25.16 11.49
CA LYS A 143 -0.59 25.86 12.79
C LYS A 143 -1.84 25.51 13.60
N SER A 144 -2.76 24.65 13.15
CA SER A 144 -4.09 24.56 13.77
C SER A 144 -4.41 23.19 14.38
N ASN A 145 -4.55 23.16 15.71
CA ASN A 145 -5.18 22.08 16.49
C ASN A 145 -6.72 22.06 16.29
N GLU A 146 -7.20 22.58 15.16
CA GLU A 146 -8.60 22.88 14.90
C GLU A 146 -9.22 21.79 14.02
N LEU A 147 -9.63 20.69 14.65
CA LEU A 147 -10.34 19.60 13.98
C LEU A 147 -11.70 20.09 13.46
N SER A 148 -12.06 19.79 12.20
CA SER A 148 -13.35 20.16 11.60
C SER A 148 -14.56 19.50 12.28
N GLY A 149 -14.32 18.44 13.07
CA GLY A 149 -15.38 17.65 13.71
C GLY A 149 -15.86 16.49 12.84
N TRP A 150 -16.48 15.51 13.49
CA TRP A 150 -17.20 14.40 12.85
C TRP A 150 -18.65 14.82 12.68
N ILE A 151 -19.17 14.81 11.46
CA ILE A 151 -20.51 15.35 11.18
C ILE A 151 -21.64 14.54 11.85
N ASP A 152 -21.42 13.25 12.01
CA ASP A 152 -22.28 12.26 12.64
C ASP A 152 -22.30 12.35 14.18
N GLU A 153 -21.36 13.05 14.80
CA GLU A 153 -21.47 13.38 16.24
C GLU A 153 -22.61 14.35 16.54
N TYR A 154 -23.06 15.12 15.53
CA TYR A 154 -24.08 16.16 15.67
C TYR A 154 -25.50 15.70 15.29
N THR A 155 -25.66 14.46 14.85
CA THR A 155 -26.95 13.85 14.52
C THR A 155 -27.11 12.55 15.26
N TYR A 156 -28.25 12.42 15.93
CA TYR A 156 -28.41 11.36 16.91
C TYR A 156 -29.88 10.99 17.13
N ASP A 157 -30.17 9.69 17.18
CA ASP A 157 -31.45 9.15 17.64
C ASP A 157 -31.30 8.54 19.05
N VAL A 158 -32.28 8.79 19.93
CA VAL A 158 -32.27 8.28 21.31
C VAL A 158 -32.06 6.76 21.40
N LEU A 159 -32.51 6.00 20.40
CA LEU A 159 -32.39 4.54 20.35
C LEU A 159 -30.96 4.06 20.13
N TRP A 160 -30.05 4.94 19.71
CA TRP A 160 -28.63 4.63 19.49
C TRP A 160 -27.79 4.70 20.78
N ARG A 161 -28.35 5.16 21.92
CA ARG A 161 -27.75 5.06 23.28
C ARG A 161 -28.72 4.31 24.20
N PRO A 162 -28.33 3.15 24.72
CA PRO A 162 -26.96 2.65 24.80
C PRO A 162 -26.47 2.00 23.50
N SER A 163 -25.16 1.93 23.32
CA SER A 163 -24.54 1.01 22.36
C SER A 163 -25.00 -0.41 22.67
N LYS A 164 -25.40 -1.15 21.64
CA LYS A 164 -26.06 -2.46 21.79
C LYS A 164 -25.20 -3.58 21.22
N THR A 165 -25.32 -4.75 21.83
CA THR A 165 -24.91 -6.04 21.24
C THR A 165 -25.72 -6.32 19.97
N LEU A 166 -25.28 -7.26 19.14
CA LEU A 166 -26.07 -7.69 17.97
C LEU A 166 -27.48 -8.14 18.36
N LYS A 167 -27.60 -8.88 19.47
CA LYS A 167 -28.91 -9.29 20.02
C LYS A 167 -29.75 -8.08 20.46
N GLY A 168 -29.13 -7.08 21.09
CA GLY A 168 -29.79 -5.85 21.50
C GLY A 168 -30.26 -5.01 20.31
N LEU A 169 -29.44 -4.90 19.27
CA LEU A 169 -29.81 -4.24 18.01
C LEU A 169 -31.00 -4.95 17.36
N SER A 170 -30.93 -6.27 17.19
CA SER A 170 -32.01 -7.06 16.59
C SER A 170 -33.31 -7.03 17.41
N ALA A 171 -33.28 -6.72 18.71
CA ALA A 171 -34.47 -6.62 19.54
C ALA A 171 -35.04 -5.18 19.66
N THR A 172 -34.34 -4.20 19.08
CA THR A 172 -34.76 -2.80 19.12
C THR A 172 -35.87 -2.59 18.10
N ARG A 173 -37.02 -2.08 18.56
CA ARG A 173 -38.03 -1.51 17.67
C ARG A 173 -37.74 -0.03 17.47
N LEU A 174 -37.89 0.44 16.24
CA LEU A 174 -37.84 1.85 15.94
C LEU A 174 -39.11 2.51 16.48
N SER A 175 -39.01 3.13 17.66
CA SER A 175 -40.13 3.89 18.23
C SER A 175 -40.49 5.14 17.41
N ALA A 176 -39.65 5.51 16.45
CA ALA A 176 -39.86 6.55 15.45
C ALA A 176 -39.61 5.93 14.07
N ASP A 177 -40.62 5.99 13.19
CA ASP A 177 -40.65 5.55 11.78
C ASP A 177 -39.25 5.36 11.12
N VAL A 178 -39.00 4.20 10.49
CA VAL A 178 -37.78 3.95 9.66
C VAL A 178 -37.56 5.09 8.66
N LYS A 179 -38.64 5.68 8.14
CA LYS A 179 -38.64 6.79 7.20
C LYS A 179 -38.55 8.15 7.91
N ASN A 180 -37.67 8.26 8.91
CA ASN A 180 -37.51 9.47 9.70
C ASN A 180 -36.83 10.58 8.87
N GLU A 181 -37.62 11.55 8.40
CA GLU A 181 -37.13 12.71 7.64
C GLU A 181 -36.12 13.56 8.44
N SER A 182 -36.25 13.63 9.77
CA SER A 182 -35.28 14.33 10.61
C SER A 182 -33.93 13.62 10.64
N LEU A 183 -33.89 12.28 10.51
CA LEU A 183 -32.61 11.57 10.36
C LEU A 183 -32.10 11.64 8.93
N ARG A 184 -32.97 11.55 7.91
CA ARG A 184 -32.60 11.73 6.49
C ARG A 184 -31.84 13.04 6.27
N PHE A 185 -32.30 14.14 6.86
CA PHE A 185 -31.69 15.46 6.76
C PHE A 185 -30.66 15.78 7.85
N GLY A 186 -30.32 14.83 8.72
CA GLY A 186 -29.34 15.05 9.80
C GLY A 186 -27.89 14.79 9.38
N PHE A 187 -27.65 14.04 8.30
CA PHE A 187 -26.31 13.59 7.91
C PHE A 187 -25.65 14.51 6.85
N HIS A 188 -26.03 15.78 6.80
CA HIS A 188 -25.37 16.79 5.96
C HIS A 188 -25.37 18.17 6.63
N TYR A 189 -24.48 19.05 6.19
CA TYR A 189 -24.39 20.43 6.66
C TYR A 189 -24.16 21.38 5.46
N PRO A 190 -24.91 22.49 5.34
CA PRO A 190 -24.72 23.45 4.26
C PRO A 190 -23.40 24.21 4.43
N VAL A 191 -22.63 24.32 3.34
CA VAL A 191 -21.35 25.03 3.26
C VAL A 191 -21.27 25.76 1.91
N SER A 192 -20.24 26.59 1.70
CA SER A 192 -19.94 27.13 0.37
C SER A 192 -18.49 26.83 0.00
N LEU A 193 -18.21 26.63 -1.28
CA LEU A 193 -16.85 26.42 -1.79
C LEU A 193 -16.45 27.57 -2.71
N SER A 194 -15.22 28.07 -2.56
CA SER A 194 -14.62 29.00 -3.51
C SER A 194 -13.55 28.28 -4.32
N PHE A 195 -13.55 28.49 -5.65
CA PHE A 195 -12.50 28.07 -6.58
C PHE A 195 -12.01 29.29 -7.34
N GLU A 196 -10.79 29.77 -7.07
CA GLU A 196 -10.21 30.97 -7.74
C GLU A 196 -11.24 32.11 -7.92
N ASP A 197 -11.90 32.50 -6.83
CA ASP A 197 -12.95 33.52 -6.73
C ASP A 197 -14.37 33.13 -7.21
N CYS A 198 -14.58 31.91 -7.71
CA CYS A 198 -15.91 31.37 -8.01
C CYS A 198 -16.53 30.71 -6.78
N LEU A 199 -17.53 31.36 -6.17
CA LEU A 199 -18.28 30.82 -5.03
C LEU A 199 -19.44 29.92 -5.49
N VAL A 200 -19.46 28.68 -5.03
CA VAL A 200 -20.46 27.65 -5.36
C VAL A 200 -21.15 27.14 -4.08
N PRO A 201 -22.49 27.06 -4.03
CA PRO A 201 -23.20 26.43 -2.93
C PRO A 201 -22.81 24.96 -2.77
N ALA A 202 -22.72 24.47 -1.53
CA ALA A 202 -22.25 23.12 -1.30
C ALA A 202 -22.85 22.45 -0.06
N PHE A 203 -22.75 21.12 -0.03
CA PHE A 203 -23.12 20.31 1.12
C PHE A 203 -21.92 19.51 1.62
N PHE A 204 -21.69 19.56 2.91
CA PHE A 204 -20.83 18.62 3.62
C PHE A 204 -21.68 17.39 3.98
N ILE A 205 -21.31 16.18 3.57
CA ILE A 205 -22.17 14.97 3.66
C ILE A 205 -21.44 13.86 4.41
N ASN A 206 -22.12 13.15 5.31
CA ASN A 206 -21.52 12.08 6.11
C ASN A 206 -20.81 10.99 5.28
N HIS A 207 -19.69 10.48 5.79
CA HIS A 207 -18.85 9.43 5.22
C HIS A 207 -19.64 8.17 4.84
N HIS A 208 -20.33 7.57 5.81
CA HIS A 208 -21.11 6.35 5.60
C HIS A 208 -22.40 6.60 4.81
N MET A 209 -22.95 7.81 4.87
CA MET A 209 -24.04 8.22 3.98
C MET A 209 -23.57 8.26 2.52
N CYS A 210 -22.32 8.68 2.26
CA CYS A 210 -21.72 8.65 0.93
C CYS A 210 -21.49 7.20 0.46
N HIS A 211 -20.91 6.32 1.28
CA HIS A 211 -20.81 4.88 0.96
C HIS A 211 -22.19 4.25 0.66
N ALA A 212 -23.18 4.51 1.51
CA ALA A 212 -24.52 3.96 1.29
C ALA A 212 -25.13 4.48 -0.03
N SER A 213 -24.87 5.74 -0.37
CA SER A 213 -25.32 6.36 -1.61
C SER A 213 -24.59 5.85 -2.86
N SER A 214 -23.26 5.63 -2.78
CA SER A 214 -22.48 5.07 -3.90
C SER A 214 -23.00 3.70 -4.28
N SER A 215 -23.34 2.86 -3.30
CA SER A 215 -23.88 1.53 -3.57
C SER A 215 -25.33 1.57 -4.05
N TYR A 216 -26.22 2.20 -3.29
CA TYR A 216 -27.66 2.16 -3.54
C TYR A 216 -28.04 2.75 -4.90
N TYR A 217 -27.59 3.96 -5.22
CA TYR A 217 -27.97 4.63 -6.47
C TYR A 217 -27.30 4.03 -7.71
N GLN A 218 -26.25 3.22 -7.54
CA GLN A 218 -25.62 2.49 -8.64
C GLN A 218 -26.23 1.10 -8.88
N SER A 219 -26.86 0.51 -7.86
CA SER A 219 -27.44 -0.85 -7.90
C SER A 219 -28.58 -1.05 -8.90
N GLY A 220 -29.31 0.02 -9.24
CA GLY A 220 -30.56 -0.07 -10.01
C GLY A 220 -31.76 -0.58 -9.20
N PHE A 221 -31.62 -0.81 -7.90
CA PHE A 221 -32.73 -1.15 -7.02
C PHE A 221 -33.58 0.08 -6.69
N ARG A 222 -34.88 -0.15 -6.51
CA ARG A 222 -35.83 0.87 -6.02
C ARG A 222 -36.04 0.82 -4.50
N VAL A 223 -35.73 -0.32 -3.90
CA VAL A 223 -35.84 -0.55 -2.46
C VAL A 223 -34.71 -1.47 -2.07
N ALA A 224 -33.90 -1.10 -1.09
CA ALA A 224 -32.81 -1.93 -0.60
C ALA A 224 -32.54 -1.69 0.89
N ALA A 225 -32.08 -2.73 1.57
CA ALA A 225 -31.30 -2.57 2.79
C ALA A 225 -29.87 -2.25 2.39
N ILE A 226 -29.18 -1.42 3.17
CA ILE A 226 -27.79 -1.08 2.90
C ILE A 226 -26.97 -1.30 4.16
N PHE A 227 -25.83 -1.96 3.99
CA PHE A 227 -24.85 -2.20 5.03
C PHE A 227 -23.52 -1.57 4.59
N SER A 228 -23.21 -0.40 5.13
CA SER A 228 -21.90 0.25 4.95
C SER A 228 -21.01 -0.16 6.11
N GLN A 229 -19.83 -0.71 5.81
CA GLN A 229 -18.85 -1.18 6.79
C GLN A 229 -17.43 -0.83 6.35
N ASP A 230 -16.70 -0.15 7.23
CA ASP A 230 -15.33 0.26 6.97
C ASP A 230 -14.36 -0.10 8.11
N GLY A 231 -13.11 0.30 7.97
CA GLY A 231 -12.11 0.26 9.04
C GLY A 231 -12.47 1.25 10.15
N GLY A 232 -12.81 0.76 11.35
CA GLY A 232 -13.21 1.64 12.44
C GLY A 232 -13.23 0.97 13.81
N SER A 233 -13.21 1.79 14.86
CA SER A 233 -13.07 1.38 16.27
C SER A 233 -14.31 0.64 16.83
N GLY A 234 -15.40 0.61 16.07
CA GLY A 234 -16.72 0.12 16.50
C GLY A 234 -17.41 1.03 17.52
N LEU A 235 -16.86 2.21 17.85
CA LEU A 235 -17.55 3.25 18.61
C LEU A 235 -18.51 3.99 17.67
N GLY A 236 -19.77 4.18 18.12
CA GLY A 236 -20.75 4.95 17.35
C GLY A 236 -20.81 4.51 15.89
N TYR A 237 -20.55 5.45 15.00
CA TYR A 237 -20.60 5.31 13.54
C TYR A 237 -19.25 4.99 12.91
N ASP A 238 -18.14 5.02 13.67
CA ASP A 238 -16.76 4.91 13.16
C ASP A 238 -16.54 3.73 12.22
N SER A 239 -17.26 2.63 12.47
CA SER A 239 -17.13 1.40 11.68
C SER A 239 -18.13 1.26 10.56
N GLY A 240 -19.18 2.08 10.55
CA GLY A 240 -20.29 1.96 9.62
C GLY A 240 -21.69 1.95 10.22
N MET A 241 -22.66 1.81 9.32
CA MET A 241 -24.08 2.00 9.57
C MET A 241 -24.97 1.12 8.69
N PHE A 242 -26.17 0.85 9.21
CA PHE A 242 -27.29 0.34 8.44
C PHE A 242 -28.16 1.48 7.90
N TYR A 243 -28.63 1.32 6.67
CA TYR A 243 -29.58 2.23 6.01
C TYR A 243 -30.70 1.47 5.32
N TYR A 244 -31.78 2.19 5.03
CA TYR A 244 -32.89 1.77 4.19
C TYR A 244 -33.06 2.75 3.03
N GLY A 245 -33.02 2.25 1.80
CA GLY A 245 -33.25 3.02 0.59
C GLY A 245 -34.63 2.74 0.02
N GLU A 246 -35.36 3.78 -0.35
CA GLU A 246 -36.62 3.69 -1.10
C GLU A 246 -36.70 4.83 -2.13
N GLU A 247 -36.82 4.46 -3.40
CA GLU A 247 -36.75 5.36 -4.56
C GLU A 247 -35.50 6.25 -4.49
N ASN A 248 -35.66 7.57 -4.46
CA ASN A 248 -34.56 8.52 -4.39
C ASN A 248 -34.07 8.79 -2.96
N ARG A 249 -34.69 8.22 -1.92
CA ARG A 249 -34.45 8.60 -0.52
C ARG A 249 -33.66 7.53 0.23
N LEU A 250 -32.79 7.97 1.13
CA LEU A 250 -31.94 7.12 1.94
C LEU A 250 -32.08 7.46 3.42
N TYR A 251 -32.48 6.47 4.21
CA TYR A 251 -32.84 6.62 5.62
C TYR A 251 -31.81 5.90 6.52
N PRO A 252 -31.09 6.62 7.40
CA PRO A 252 -30.24 6.01 8.42
C PRO A 252 -31.07 5.19 9.40
N ILE A 253 -30.64 3.96 9.70
CA ILE A 253 -31.32 3.06 10.63
C ILE A 253 -30.60 3.03 11.97
N ALA A 254 -29.36 2.53 11.98
CA ALA A 254 -28.59 2.36 13.20
C ALA A 254 -27.09 2.16 12.91
N PRO A 255 -26.20 2.66 13.77
CA PRO A 255 -24.82 2.19 13.81
C PRO A 255 -24.77 0.71 14.21
N HIS A 256 -23.93 -0.08 13.53
CA HIS A 256 -23.82 -1.51 13.82
C HIS A 256 -22.68 -1.86 14.77
N HIS A 257 -21.78 -0.89 15.08
CA HIS A 257 -20.68 -1.00 16.06
C HIS A 257 -19.69 -2.14 15.81
N SER A 258 -19.47 -2.48 14.54
CA SER A 258 -18.64 -3.63 14.16
C SER A 258 -17.17 -3.27 14.31
N ILE A 259 -16.30 -4.24 14.61
CA ILE A 259 -14.85 -4.01 14.64
C ILE A 259 -14.13 -4.86 13.58
N LEU A 260 -14.87 -5.41 12.63
CA LEU A 260 -14.35 -6.45 11.74
C LEU A 260 -13.27 -5.94 10.80
N GLY A 261 -13.46 -4.75 10.22
CA GLY A 261 -12.46 -4.14 9.33
C GLY A 261 -11.13 -3.96 10.04
N VAL A 262 -11.15 -3.32 11.22
CA VAL A 262 -9.93 -3.08 12.01
C VAL A 262 -9.31 -4.37 12.55
N LEU A 263 -10.12 -5.35 12.97
CA LEU A 263 -9.63 -6.67 13.40
C LEU A 263 -8.89 -7.37 12.26
N TYR A 264 -9.47 -7.34 11.06
CA TYR A 264 -8.91 -8.01 9.90
C TYR A 264 -7.57 -7.41 9.47
N ASP A 265 -7.48 -6.08 9.42
CA ASP A 265 -6.22 -5.39 9.09
C ASP A 265 -5.16 -5.55 10.18
N LEU A 266 -5.53 -5.46 11.46
CA LEU A 266 -4.56 -5.60 12.54
C LEU A 266 -4.03 -7.04 12.66
N VAL A 267 -4.85 -8.07 12.41
CA VAL A 267 -4.35 -9.44 12.29
C VAL A 267 -3.33 -9.54 11.15
N ALA A 268 -3.63 -8.96 9.99
CA ALA A 268 -2.68 -8.96 8.86
C ALA A 268 -1.37 -8.25 9.21
N PHE A 269 -1.45 -7.13 9.93
CA PHE A 269 -0.30 -6.38 10.41
C PHE A 269 0.57 -7.19 11.39
N HIS A 270 -0.03 -7.81 12.41
CA HIS A 270 0.68 -8.65 13.38
C HIS A 270 1.30 -9.90 12.76
N MET A 271 0.78 -10.36 11.62
CA MET A 271 1.38 -11.43 10.81
C MET A 271 2.47 -10.93 9.85
N ASN A 272 2.91 -9.67 9.95
CA ASN A 272 3.91 -9.04 9.07
C ASN A 272 3.55 -9.09 7.57
N LEU A 273 2.27 -9.06 7.22
CA LEU A 273 1.85 -8.97 5.81
C LEU A 273 2.06 -7.56 5.22
N GLY A 274 2.26 -6.57 6.08
CA GLY A 274 2.44 -5.15 5.76
C GLY A 274 1.26 -4.30 6.24
N GLU A 275 1.39 -2.98 6.10
CA GLU A 275 0.28 -2.04 6.31
C GLU A 275 -0.80 -2.21 5.23
N SER A 276 -2.06 -1.90 5.55
CA SER A 276 -3.22 -1.97 4.64
C SER A 276 -3.29 -3.27 3.83
N SER A 277 -3.06 -4.40 4.51
CA SER A 277 -2.81 -5.70 3.89
C SER A 277 -3.96 -6.71 4.08
N ALA A 278 -5.19 -6.26 4.37
CA ALA A 278 -6.39 -7.10 4.34
C ALA A 278 -6.45 -8.00 3.09
N GLY A 279 -6.20 -7.46 1.89
CA GLY A 279 -6.22 -8.25 0.66
C GLY A 279 -5.19 -9.39 0.63
N LYS A 280 -4.08 -9.26 1.37
CA LYS A 280 -3.07 -10.32 1.53
C LYS A 280 -3.54 -11.39 2.51
N LEU A 281 -4.11 -11.00 3.65
CA LEU A 281 -4.69 -11.95 4.61
C LEU A 281 -5.79 -12.79 3.96
N MET A 282 -6.65 -12.14 3.16
CA MET A 282 -7.69 -12.81 2.37
C MET A 282 -7.09 -13.81 1.39
N GLY A 283 -6.04 -13.43 0.64
CA GLY A 283 -5.35 -14.36 -0.27
C GLY A 283 -4.69 -15.54 0.45
N LEU A 284 -4.10 -15.28 1.62
CA LEU A 284 -3.44 -16.29 2.43
C LEU A 284 -4.43 -17.30 3.04
N SER A 285 -5.65 -16.86 3.35
CA SER A 285 -6.69 -17.70 3.97
C SER A 285 -7.01 -18.97 3.19
N ALA A 286 -6.86 -18.96 1.85
CA ALA A 286 -7.09 -20.12 0.99
C ALA A 286 -6.09 -21.26 1.23
N TYR A 287 -4.92 -20.98 1.81
CA TYR A 287 -3.89 -22.00 2.10
C TYR A 287 -4.14 -22.76 3.40
N GLY A 288 -5.06 -22.26 4.24
CA GLY A 288 -5.26 -22.78 5.58
C GLY A 288 -6.61 -23.46 5.78
N ARG A 289 -6.81 -23.91 7.01
CA ARG A 289 -8.08 -24.42 7.53
C ARG A 289 -8.47 -23.57 8.74
N PRO A 290 -9.76 -23.27 8.92
CA PRO A 290 -10.23 -22.41 10.00
C PRO A 290 -10.32 -23.18 11.33
N VAL A 291 -9.21 -23.78 11.77
CA VAL A 291 -9.13 -24.63 12.98
C VAL A 291 -9.16 -23.83 14.27
N PHE A 292 -8.77 -22.55 14.23
CA PHE A 292 -8.79 -21.62 15.38
C PHE A 292 -10.08 -20.79 15.44
N TYR A 293 -11.03 -21.02 14.53
CA TYR A 293 -12.32 -20.35 14.57
C TYR A 293 -13.09 -20.72 15.84
N ASP A 294 -13.51 -19.71 16.59
CA ASP A 294 -14.40 -19.86 17.74
C ASP A 294 -15.56 -18.87 17.64
N ARG A 295 -16.78 -19.41 17.63
CA ARG A 295 -18.02 -18.65 17.50
C ARG A 295 -18.21 -17.62 18.60
N LYS A 296 -17.57 -17.77 19.77
CA LYS A 296 -17.68 -16.78 20.86
C LYS A 296 -17.18 -15.39 20.45
N PHE A 297 -16.27 -15.31 19.47
CA PHE A 297 -15.77 -14.04 18.91
C PHE A 297 -16.67 -13.47 17.80
N VAL A 298 -17.82 -14.09 17.51
CA VAL A 298 -18.82 -13.52 16.59
C VAL A 298 -19.69 -12.53 17.36
N GLY A 299 -19.58 -11.26 17.02
CA GLY A 299 -20.31 -10.15 17.62
C GLY A 299 -19.78 -8.79 17.17
N ASN A 300 -20.50 -7.74 17.55
CA ASN A 300 -19.99 -6.38 17.40
C ASN A 300 -19.09 -5.99 18.59
N LYS A 301 -18.60 -4.75 18.65
CA LYS A 301 -17.77 -4.26 19.76
C LYS A 301 -18.36 -4.63 21.12
N ASN A 302 -19.65 -4.38 21.35
CA ASN A 302 -20.28 -4.54 22.66
C ASN A 302 -20.39 -6.01 23.09
N ASP A 303 -20.59 -6.92 22.12
CA ASP A 303 -20.53 -8.37 22.37
C ASP A 303 -19.12 -8.77 22.83
N LEU A 304 -18.09 -8.24 22.16
CA LEU A 304 -16.70 -8.60 22.42
C LEU A 304 -16.13 -7.97 23.68
N VAL A 305 -16.54 -6.75 24.05
CA VAL A 305 -16.23 -6.16 25.37
C VAL A 305 -16.78 -7.04 26.48
N SER A 306 -18.01 -7.55 26.33
CA SER A 306 -18.64 -8.41 27.33
C SER A 306 -17.89 -9.74 27.49
N LEU A 307 -17.30 -10.25 26.41
CA LEU A 307 -16.50 -11.47 26.41
C LEU A 307 -15.11 -11.27 27.02
N THR A 308 -14.39 -10.24 26.58
CA THR A 308 -12.97 -10.02 26.88
C THR A 308 -12.75 -9.23 28.16
N LYS A 309 -13.76 -8.47 28.61
CA LYS A 309 -13.67 -7.42 29.64
C LYS A 309 -12.77 -6.24 29.23
N GLU A 310 -12.36 -6.17 27.97
CA GLU A 310 -11.56 -5.09 27.39
C GLU A 310 -12.45 -4.12 26.62
N THR A 311 -12.22 -2.82 26.76
CA THR A 311 -13.01 -1.77 26.07
C THR A 311 -12.31 -1.22 24.84
N GLU A 312 -10.99 -1.38 24.77
CA GLU A 312 -10.16 -0.89 23.69
C GLU A 312 -10.10 -1.90 22.53
N PRO A 313 -10.42 -1.49 21.28
CA PRO A 313 -10.43 -2.40 20.13
C PRO A 313 -9.10 -3.14 19.92
N ALA A 314 -7.97 -2.47 20.16
CA ALA A 314 -6.64 -3.07 20.06
C ALA A 314 -6.50 -4.30 20.97
N HIS A 315 -6.91 -4.20 22.23
CA HIS A 315 -6.86 -5.33 23.16
C HIS A 315 -7.81 -6.45 22.75
N ILE A 316 -9.01 -6.13 22.23
CA ILE A 316 -9.94 -7.16 21.74
C ILE A 316 -9.29 -7.98 20.60
N ILE A 317 -8.51 -7.33 19.74
CA ILE A 317 -7.83 -7.96 18.62
C ILE A 317 -6.63 -8.79 19.10
N GLU A 318 -5.86 -8.28 20.05
CA GLU A 318 -4.81 -9.05 20.72
C GLU A 318 -5.36 -10.31 21.37
N GLN A 319 -6.56 -10.27 21.95
CA GLN A 319 -7.24 -11.45 22.50
C GLN A 319 -7.58 -12.49 21.42
N TRP A 320 -7.97 -12.07 20.22
CA TRP A 320 -8.20 -12.99 19.09
C TRP A 320 -6.90 -13.67 18.64
N LEU A 321 -5.81 -12.91 18.48
CA LEU A 321 -4.51 -13.47 18.12
C LEU A 321 -3.95 -14.38 19.21
N TYR A 322 -4.05 -13.97 20.47
CA TYR A 322 -3.68 -14.79 21.62
C TYR A 322 -4.47 -16.10 21.65
N HIS A 323 -5.78 -16.06 21.38
CA HIS A 323 -6.59 -17.26 21.28
C HIS A 323 -6.07 -18.20 20.18
N CYS A 324 -5.79 -17.67 18.99
CA CYS A 324 -5.29 -18.48 17.88
C CYS A 324 -3.93 -19.10 18.20
N LEU A 325 -2.97 -18.32 18.72
CA LEU A 325 -1.63 -18.78 19.03
C LEU A 325 -1.61 -19.78 20.20
N SER A 326 -2.44 -19.56 21.22
CA SER A 326 -2.60 -20.49 22.34
C SER A 326 -3.15 -21.82 21.85
N LEU A 327 -4.20 -21.81 21.02
CA LEU A 327 -4.77 -23.03 20.47
C LEU A 327 -3.80 -23.73 19.50
N ALA A 328 -3.05 -22.96 18.70
CA ALA A 328 -1.99 -23.49 17.85
C ALA A 328 -0.95 -24.26 18.68
N LYS A 329 -0.50 -23.67 19.79
CA LYS A 329 0.41 -24.32 20.74
C LYS A 329 -0.17 -25.61 21.32
N ASP A 330 -1.41 -25.57 21.79
CA ASP A 330 -2.09 -26.72 22.41
C ASP A 330 -2.30 -27.86 21.40
N LEU A 331 -2.52 -27.53 20.13
CA LEU A 331 -2.63 -28.49 19.02
C LEU A 331 -1.27 -28.96 18.48
N GLY A 332 -0.16 -28.48 19.04
CA GLY A 332 1.19 -28.91 18.68
C GLY A 332 1.72 -28.32 17.36
N TYR A 333 1.24 -27.15 16.95
CA TYR A 333 1.79 -26.43 15.80
C TYR A 333 3.22 -25.98 16.07
N ASP A 334 4.05 -26.00 15.03
CA ASP A 334 5.29 -25.22 15.02
C ASP A 334 4.95 -23.73 14.88
N LEU A 335 5.31 -22.94 15.89
CA LEU A 335 5.04 -21.51 15.96
C LEU A 335 6.20 -20.67 15.42
N GLU A 336 7.36 -21.27 15.16
CA GLU A 336 8.53 -20.51 14.71
C GLU A 336 8.32 -19.80 13.34
N PRO A 337 7.52 -20.33 12.38
CA PRO A 337 7.17 -19.60 11.17
C PRO A 337 6.20 -18.42 11.36
N PHE A 338 5.63 -18.21 12.55
CA PHE A 338 4.61 -17.17 12.74
C PHE A 338 5.15 -15.78 12.38
N GLY A 339 4.48 -15.12 11.44
CA GLY A 339 4.89 -13.80 10.95
C GLY A 339 6.18 -13.77 10.12
N ASP A 340 6.77 -14.91 9.78
CA ASP A 340 7.92 -14.98 8.87
C ASP A 340 7.46 -14.82 7.42
N VAL A 341 7.81 -13.68 6.80
CA VAL A 341 7.49 -13.33 5.40
C VAL A 341 7.96 -14.40 4.41
N GLY A 342 9.08 -15.07 4.68
CA GLY A 342 9.61 -16.15 3.83
C GLY A 342 8.84 -17.47 3.96
N ARG A 343 8.04 -17.63 5.02
CA ARG A 343 7.27 -18.85 5.33
C ARG A 343 5.80 -18.55 5.61
N MET A 344 5.26 -17.55 4.92
CA MET A 344 3.91 -17.07 5.16
C MET A 344 2.83 -18.12 4.90
N THR A 345 3.06 -19.09 4.02
CA THR A 345 2.14 -20.21 3.74
C THR A 345 2.30 -21.39 4.71
N ALA A 346 3.13 -21.28 5.75
CA ALA A 346 3.24 -22.31 6.78
C ALA A 346 1.89 -22.52 7.51
N PRO A 347 1.59 -23.75 7.98
CA PRO A 347 0.28 -24.07 8.55
C PRO A 347 -0.21 -23.10 9.62
N VAL A 348 0.64 -22.65 10.55
CA VAL A 348 0.24 -21.70 11.60
C VAL A 348 -0.29 -20.37 11.03
N ASN A 349 0.42 -19.77 10.08
CA ASN A 349 0.02 -18.52 9.44
C ASN A 349 -1.23 -18.70 8.58
N ALA A 350 -1.24 -19.75 7.75
CA ALA A 350 -2.35 -20.04 6.86
C ALA A 350 -3.65 -20.32 7.64
N ASP A 351 -3.57 -21.11 8.72
CA ASP A 351 -4.73 -21.46 9.55
C ASP A 351 -5.23 -20.29 10.40
N ILE A 352 -4.35 -19.37 10.85
CA ILE A 352 -4.75 -18.09 11.47
C ILE A 352 -5.50 -17.22 10.46
N ALA A 353 -4.98 -17.09 9.24
CA ALA A 353 -5.64 -16.34 8.17
C ALA A 353 -7.01 -16.95 7.81
N ALA A 354 -7.09 -18.27 7.66
CA ALA A 354 -8.33 -19.00 7.39
C ALA A 354 -9.36 -18.85 8.53
N SER A 355 -8.90 -18.94 9.78
CA SER A 355 -9.77 -18.78 10.96
C SER A 355 -10.30 -17.36 11.10
N THR A 356 -9.45 -16.36 10.80
CA THR A 356 -9.83 -14.94 10.81
C THR A 356 -10.79 -14.62 9.67
N GLN A 357 -10.56 -15.17 8.47
CA GLN A 357 -11.49 -15.08 7.34
C GLN A 357 -12.85 -15.66 7.69
N LYS A 358 -12.89 -16.87 8.27
CA LYS A 358 -14.16 -17.47 8.72
C LYS A 358 -14.85 -16.63 9.79
N LEU A 359 -14.10 -16.08 10.74
CA LEU A 359 -14.64 -15.19 11.76
C LEU A 359 -15.28 -13.95 11.14
N PHE A 360 -14.60 -13.32 10.17
CA PHE A 360 -15.12 -12.17 9.42
C PHE A 360 -16.43 -12.51 8.70
N GLU A 361 -16.46 -13.63 7.98
CA GLU A 361 -17.66 -14.08 7.26
C GLU A 361 -18.87 -14.34 8.17
N GLU A 362 -18.67 -15.05 9.28
CA GLU A 362 -19.74 -15.35 10.24
C GLU A 362 -20.31 -14.08 10.88
N ASN A 363 -19.45 -13.10 11.13
CA ASN A 363 -19.86 -11.81 11.64
C ASN A 363 -20.64 -10.99 10.62
N VAL A 364 -20.19 -10.95 9.35
CA VAL A 364 -20.94 -10.30 8.27
C VAL A 364 -22.33 -10.91 8.13
N LEU A 365 -22.43 -12.25 8.13
CA LEU A 365 -23.74 -12.93 8.09
C LEU A 365 -24.61 -12.56 9.29
N ALA A 366 -24.06 -12.55 10.50
CA ALA A 366 -24.79 -12.15 11.70
C ALA A 366 -25.32 -10.70 11.60
N LEU A 367 -24.51 -9.77 11.08
CA LEU A 367 -24.91 -8.37 10.87
C LEU A 367 -26.00 -8.22 9.80
N THR A 368 -25.91 -8.96 8.69
CA THR A 368 -26.98 -8.95 7.67
C THR A 368 -28.30 -9.52 8.21
N GLU A 369 -28.24 -10.54 9.07
CA GLU A 369 -29.42 -11.08 9.76
C GLU A 369 -30.02 -10.06 10.73
N VAL A 370 -29.19 -9.32 11.47
CA VAL A 370 -29.64 -8.21 12.32
C VAL A 370 -30.38 -7.16 11.48
N LEU A 371 -29.78 -6.69 10.39
CA LEU A 371 -30.39 -5.70 9.50
C LEU A 371 -31.74 -6.17 8.92
N HIS A 372 -31.78 -7.40 8.42
CA HIS A 372 -33.01 -7.99 7.90
C HIS A 372 -34.10 -8.07 8.98
N ASN A 373 -33.74 -8.53 10.19
CA ASN A 373 -34.70 -8.64 11.30
C ASN A 373 -35.17 -7.27 11.80
N TYR A 374 -34.29 -6.27 11.77
CA TYR A 374 -34.60 -4.88 12.10
C TYR A 374 -35.71 -4.36 11.18
N LEU A 375 -35.52 -4.45 9.86
CA LEU A 375 -36.51 -4.00 8.87
C LEU A 375 -37.81 -4.79 8.93
N ARG A 376 -37.73 -6.12 9.12
CA ARG A 376 -38.92 -6.97 9.22
C ARG A 376 -39.79 -6.64 10.42
N GLN A 377 -39.20 -6.28 11.56
CA GLN A 377 -39.95 -5.89 12.76
C GLN A 377 -40.74 -4.60 12.55
N GLU A 378 -40.25 -3.72 11.67
CA GLU A 378 -40.92 -2.49 11.25
C GLU A 378 -41.91 -2.73 10.08
N GLY A 379 -42.17 -3.98 9.73
CA GLY A 379 -43.10 -4.34 8.65
C GLY A 379 -42.53 -4.14 7.24
N ILE A 380 -41.23 -3.86 7.11
CA ILE A 380 -40.55 -3.67 5.82
C ILE A 380 -40.02 -5.02 5.34
N VAL A 381 -40.54 -5.47 4.20
CA VAL A 381 -40.02 -6.65 3.49
C VAL A 381 -39.13 -6.16 2.36
N VAL A 382 -37.87 -6.54 2.39
CA VAL A 382 -36.88 -6.14 1.42
C VAL A 382 -36.06 -7.33 0.95
N ASP A 383 -35.98 -7.49 -0.37
CA ASP A 383 -35.28 -8.60 -1.01
C ASP A 383 -33.86 -8.21 -1.44
N ASN A 384 -33.53 -6.91 -1.47
CA ASN A 384 -32.28 -6.40 -2.02
C ASN A 384 -31.35 -5.88 -0.90
N LEU A 385 -30.07 -6.20 -0.99
CA LEU A 385 -29.03 -5.73 -0.10
C LEU A 385 -27.92 -5.04 -0.91
N CYS A 386 -27.53 -3.84 -0.49
CA CYS A 386 -26.33 -3.16 -0.95
C CYS A 386 -25.24 -3.27 0.14
N LEU A 387 -24.04 -3.69 -0.24
CA LEU A 387 -22.86 -3.68 0.64
C LEU A 387 -21.90 -2.60 0.17
N SER A 388 -21.33 -1.84 1.10
CA SER A 388 -20.37 -0.77 0.81
C SER A 388 -19.37 -0.59 1.97
N GLY A 389 -18.37 0.27 1.78
CA GLY A 389 -17.21 0.46 2.66
C GLY A 389 -16.09 -0.55 2.35
N GLY A 390 -14.85 -0.26 2.76
CA GLY A 390 -13.67 -1.06 2.38
C GLY A 390 -13.75 -2.55 2.75
N SER A 391 -14.55 -2.90 3.76
CA SER A 391 -14.81 -4.29 4.13
C SER A 391 -15.58 -5.08 3.07
N ALA A 392 -16.35 -4.41 2.20
CA ALA A 392 -17.06 -5.02 1.09
C ALA A 392 -16.13 -5.45 -0.07
N LEU A 393 -14.82 -5.16 0.00
CA LEU A 393 -13.81 -5.77 -0.88
C LEU A 393 -13.55 -7.26 -0.59
N ASN A 394 -14.07 -7.79 0.52
CA ASN A 394 -13.94 -9.19 0.92
C ASN A 394 -14.89 -10.09 0.11
N CYS A 395 -14.43 -10.53 -1.06
CA CYS A 395 -15.24 -11.31 -1.99
C CYS A 395 -15.70 -12.70 -1.47
N PRO A 396 -14.95 -13.45 -0.62
CA PRO A 396 -15.49 -14.65 0.01
C PRO A 396 -16.70 -14.35 0.91
N ALA A 397 -16.63 -13.30 1.73
CA ALA A 397 -17.73 -12.89 2.61
C ALA A 397 -18.96 -12.46 1.81
N ASN A 398 -18.79 -11.63 0.78
CA ASN A 398 -19.89 -11.23 -0.11
C ASN A 398 -20.59 -12.45 -0.72
N SER A 399 -19.82 -13.45 -1.14
CA SER A 399 -20.36 -14.66 -1.77
C SER A 399 -21.13 -15.54 -0.78
N ARG A 400 -20.72 -15.56 0.48
CA ARG A 400 -21.50 -16.21 1.54
C ARG A 400 -22.80 -15.48 1.80
N VAL A 401 -22.80 -14.14 1.84
CA VAL A 401 -24.03 -13.34 1.97
C VAL A 401 -25.03 -13.70 0.88
N VAL A 402 -24.58 -13.79 -0.37
CA VAL A 402 -25.45 -14.16 -1.51
C VAL A 402 -26.10 -15.53 -1.34
N ARG A 403 -25.39 -16.50 -0.78
CA ARG A 403 -25.86 -17.88 -0.64
C ARG A 403 -26.68 -18.12 0.63
N GLU A 404 -26.33 -17.43 1.71
CA GLU A 404 -26.75 -17.78 3.08
C GLU A 404 -27.61 -16.70 3.75
N ALA A 405 -27.50 -15.43 3.33
CA ALA A 405 -28.33 -14.37 3.90
C ALA A 405 -29.78 -14.45 3.38
N ARG A 406 -30.70 -13.76 4.06
CA ARG A 406 -32.13 -13.76 3.70
C ARG A 406 -32.48 -12.82 2.54
N PHE A 407 -31.51 -12.08 2.02
CA PHE A 407 -31.70 -11.21 0.86
C PHE A 407 -31.55 -12.02 -0.43
N LYS A 408 -32.38 -11.74 -1.43
CA LYS A 408 -32.38 -12.44 -2.72
C LYS A 408 -31.37 -11.86 -3.71
N ASN A 409 -31.17 -10.55 -3.66
CA ASN A 409 -30.27 -9.84 -4.56
C ASN A 409 -29.25 -9.06 -3.72
N VAL A 410 -27.97 -9.20 -4.06
CA VAL A 410 -26.88 -8.47 -3.40
C VAL A 410 -26.15 -7.64 -4.43
N PHE A 411 -25.87 -6.39 -4.13
CA PHE A 411 -25.07 -5.51 -4.96
C PHE A 411 -23.89 -4.96 -4.16
N VAL A 412 -22.73 -4.92 -4.81
CA VAL A 412 -21.53 -4.24 -4.31
C VAL A 412 -20.97 -3.44 -5.48
N GLU A 413 -20.73 -2.15 -5.27
CA GLU A 413 -20.18 -1.23 -6.27
C GLU A 413 -18.66 -1.42 -6.44
N PRO A 414 -18.09 -1.11 -7.62
CA PRO A 414 -16.67 -1.35 -7.92
C PRO A 414 -15.70 -0.54 -7.04
N GLY A 415 -16.06 0.69 -6.68
CA GLY A 415 -15.35 1.51 -5.70
C GLY A 415 -16.10 1.51 -4.37
N CYS A 416 -16.24 0.35 -3.72
CA CYS A 416 -16.90 0.26 -2.42
C CYS A 416 -16.03 0.75 -1.27
N ASP A 417 -14.72 0.84 -1.47
CA ASP A 417 -13.79 1.58 -0.62
C ASP A 417 -13.94 3.11 -0.82
N ASP A 418 -13.05 3.87 -0.20
CA ASP A 418 -13.13 5.33 -0.14
C ASP A 418 -12.97 6.02 -1.51
N SER A 419 -12.44 5.29 -2.50
CA SER A 419 -12.38 5.75 -3.88
C SER A 419 -13.78 6.02 -4.50
N GLY A 420 -14.84 5.46 -3.91
CA GLY A 420 -16.24 5.72 -4.29
C GLY A 420 -16.92 6.89 -3.58
N LEU A 421 -16.30 7.51 -2.58
CA LEU A 421 -16.98 8.51 -1.74
C LEU A 421 -17.36 9.77 -2.49
N ALA A 422 -16.53 10.25 -3.42
CA ALA A 422 -16.87 11.39 -4.28
C ALA A 422 -18.11 11.11 -5.15
N ILE A 423 -18.24 9.87 -5.63
CA ILE A 423 -19.44 9.39 -6.36
C ILE A 423 -20.64 9.35 -5.42
N GLY A 424 -20.47 8.80 -4.22
CA GLY A 424 -21.49 8.78 -3.19
C GLY A 424 -22.02 10.17 -2.82
N ALA A 425 -21.13 11.15 -2.70
CA ALA A 425 -21.47 12.53 -2.37
C ALA A 425 -22.34 13.20 -3.44
N VAL A 426 -21.98 13.11 -4.72
CA VAL A 426 -22.80 13.69 -5.80
C VAL A 426 -24.16 13.01 -5.91
N LEU A 427 -24.21 11.68 -5.76
CA LEU A 427 -25.46 10.91 -5.83
C LEU A 427 -26.37 11.21 -4.64
N ASN A 428 -25.82 11.33 -3.43
CA ASN A 428 -26.57 11.73 -2.24
C ASN A 428 -27.13 13.14 -2.40
N CYS A 429 -26.30 14.09 -2.83
CA CYS A 429 -26.71 15.47 -3.06
C CYS A 429 -27.88 15.53 -4.06
N TYR A 430 -27.73 14.88 -5.21
CA TYR A 430 -28.76 14.88 -6.26
C TYR A 430 -30.07 14.21 -5.82
N TYR A 431 -30.01 12.93 -5.43
CA TYR A 431 -31.22 12.14 -5.20
C TYR A 431 -31.82 12.34 -3.81
N ASN A 432 -30.99 12.35 -2.76
CA ASN A 432 -31.46 12.38 -1.38
C ASN A 432 -31.74 13.80 -0.89
N LEU A 433 -30.80 14.73 -1.06
CA LEU A 433 -30.89 16.08 -0.51
C LEU A 433 -31.74 17.02 -1.38
N LEU A 434 -31.49 17.03 -2.69
CA LEU A 434 -32.25 17.84 -3.65
C LEU A 434 -33.56 17.15 -4.11
N ASP A 435 -33.90 16.01 -3.50
CA ASP A 435 -35.11 15.20 -3.71
C ASP A 435 -35.43 14.96 -5.21
N GLN A 436 -34.39 14.80 -6.04
CA GLN A 436 -34.56 14.55 -7.47
C GLN A 436 -35.02 13.11 -7.71
N PRO A 437 -35.87 12.86 -8.73
CA PRO A 437 -36.40 11.53 -8.99
C PRO A 437 -35.29 10.56 -9.41
N LEU A 438 -35.35 9.33 -8.90
CA LEU A 438 -34.41 8.26 -9.25
C LEU A 438 -34.47 7.98 -10.76
N LEU A 439 -33.33 8.03 -11.44
CA LEU A 439 -33.25 7.65 -12.85
C LEU A 439 -33.47 6.15 -13.01
N ARG A 440 -34.38 5.79 -13.90
CA ARG A 440 -34.69 4.39 -14.18
C ARG A 440 -33.59 3.77 -15.03
N LYS A 441 -32.93 2.74 -14.49
CA LYS A 441 -32.04 1.86 -15.26
C LYS A 441 -32.82 0.72 -15.89
N ALA A 442 -32.34 0.23 -17.03
CA ALA A 442 -32.84 -1.01 -17.59
C ALA A 442 -32.59 -2.16 -16.59
N LYS A 443 -33.53 -3.10 -16.50
CA LYS A 443 -33.39 -4.24 -15.59
C LYS A 443 -32.12 -5.03 -15.93
N GLY A 444 -31.25 -5.26 -14.94
CA GLY A 444 -29.99 -5.96 -15.13
C GLY A 444 -28.83 -5.10 -15.65
N SER A 445 -29.03 -3.79 -15.83
CA SER A 445 -27.96 -2.86 -16.19
C SER A 445 -27.42 -2.15 -14.95
N PHE A 446 -26.14 -2.36 -14.66
CA PHE A 446 -25.42 -1.64 -13.62
C PHE A 446 -24.68 -0.42 -14.20
N SER A 447 -24.24 0.49 -13.32
CA SER A 447 -23.36 1.60 -13.76
C SER A 447 -22.06 1.04 -14.34
N SER A 448 -21.58 1.63 -15.43
CA SER A 448 -20.22 1.35 -15.92
C SER A 448 -19.20 1.81 -14.86
N PRO A 449 -18.18 1.00 -14.56
CA PRO A 449 -17.08 1.41 -13.68
C PRO A 449 -16.13 2.39 -14.38
N SER A 450 -16.20 2.52 -15.70
CA SER A 450 -15.21 3.20 -16.56
C SER A 450 -15.42 4.71 -16.60
N LEU A 451 -15.29 5.35 -15.44
CA LEU A 451 -15.52 6.79 -15.23
C LEU A 451 -14.22 7.61 -15.19
N GLY A 452 -13.06 6.98 -15.29
CA GLY A 452 -11.76 7.65 -15.30
C GLY A 452 -11.59 8.65 -16.45
N PRO A 453 -10.52 9.45 -16.43
CA PRO A 453 -10.18 10.37 -17.52
C PRO A 453 -10.25 9.76 -18.92
N ARG A 454 -10.79 10.53 -19.87
CA ARG A 454 -10.61 10.30 -21.30
C ARG A 454 -9.14 10.48 -21.66
N VAL A 455 -8.71 9.64 -22.61
CA VAL A 455 -7.37 9.65 -23.17
C VAL A 455 -7.50 10.06 -24.63
N ALA A 456 -6.87 11.16 -25.01
CA ALA A 456 -6.83 11.59 -26.40
C ALA A 456 -5.77 10.79 -27.18
N GLU A 457 -6.01 10.53 -28.47
CA GLU A 457 -5.04 9.87 -29.35
C GLU A 457 -3.70 10.63 -29.38
N ALA A 458 -3.73 11.96 -29.28
CA ALA A 458 -2.53 12.79 -29.18
C ALA A 458 -1.68 12.50 -27.93
N GLU A 459 -2.31 12.16 -26.79
CA GLU A 459 -1.59 11.77 -25.56
C GLU A 459 -0.90 10.40 -25.74
N ILE A 460 -1.54 9.47 -26.44
CA ILE A 460 -0.97 8.16 -26.79
C ILE A 460 0.24 8.33 -27.70
N LEU A 461 0.10 9.09 -28.79
CA LEU A 461 1.19 9.35 -29.74
C LEU A 461 2.36 10.08 -29.07
N SER A 462 2.09 11.03 -28.18
CA SER A 462 3.14 11.71 -27.40
C SER A 462 3.89 10.76 -26.46
N ALA A 463 3.18 9.81 -25.84
CA ALA A 463 3.83 8.78 -25.03
C ALA A 463 4.70 7.85 -25.89
N ILE A 464 4.18 7.38 -27.03
CA ILE A 464 4.95 6.55 -27.98
C ILE A 464 6.22 7.27 -28.43
N GLU A 465 6.10 8.53 -28.85
CA GLU A 465 7.22 9.35 -29.32
C GLU A 465 8.31 9.50 -28.23
N SER A 466 7.90 9.62 -26.96
CA SER A 466 8.84 9.74 -25.83
C SER A 466 9.72 8.50 -25.63
N PHE A 467 9.29 7.34 -26.14
CA PHE A 467 10.01 6.06 -26.00
C PHE A 467 10.38 5.42 -27.35
N LYS A 468 10.26 6.15 -28.48
CA LYS A 468 10.42 5.60 -29.84
C LYS A 468 11.72 4.84 -30.10
N GLU A 469 12.80 5.17 -29.39
CA GLU A 469 14.10 4.51 -29.53
C GLU A 469 14.17 3.15 -28.80
N GLN A 470 13.13 2.81 -28.02
CA GLN A 470 13.03 1.59 -27.23
C GLN A 470 11.87 0.68 -27.66
N ILE A 471 10.97 1.17 -28.52
CA ILE A 471 9.77 0.44 -28.96
C ILE A 471 9.62 0.43 -30.47
N ILE A 472 9.00 -0.63 -30.97
CA ILE A 472 8.37 -0.70 -32.28
C ILE A 472 6.87 -0.59 -32.02
N PHE A 473 6.17 0.22 -32.81
CA PHE A 473 4.73 0.35 -32.69
C PHE A 473 4.06 0.28 -34.05
N GLU A 474 2.83 -0.24 -34.06
CA GLU A 474 1.96 -0.25 -35.22
C GLU A 474 0.53 0.06 -34.80
N LYS A 475 -0.24 0.69 -35.69
CA LYS A 475 -1.68 0.88 -35.51
C LYS A 475 -2.40 -0.30 -36.13
N THR A 476 -3.28 -0.95 -35.38
CA THR A 476 -4.06 -2.12 -35.81
C THR A 476 -5.56 -1.83 -35.75
N ASP A 477 -6.26 -2.14 -36.83
CA ASP A 477 -7.71 -1.92 -36.95
C ASP A 477 -8.53 -3.02 -36.23
N ASP A 478 -7.96 -4.23 -36.09
CA ASP A 478 -8.57 -5.38 -35.40
C ASP A 478 -7.70 -5.83 -34.21
N TRP A 479 -7.36 -4.84 -33.38
CA TRP A 479 -6.58 -4.98 -32.15
C TRP A 479 -7.07 -6.05 -31.16
N ALA A 480 -8.37 -6.36 -31.14
CA ALA A 480 -8.98 -7.28 -30.20
C ALA A 480 -8.68 -8.71 -30.62
N ARG A 481 -8.83 -9.00 -31.93
CA ARG A 481 -8.39 -10.26 -32.52
C ARG A 481 -6.87 -10.42 -32.42
N ASP A 482 -6.11 -9.38 -32.71
CA ASP A 482 -4.64 -9.42 -32.61
C ASP A 482 -4.16 -9.70 -31.17
N ALA A 483 -4.75 -9.03 -30.17
CA ALA A 483 -4.47 -9.31 -28.76
C ALA A 483 -4.89 -10.75 -28.36
N ALA A 484 -6.01 -11.26 -28.88
CA ALA A 484 -6.42 -12.64 -28.66
C ALA A 484 -5.41 -13.65 -29.24
N TYR A 485 -4.80 -13.37 -30.41
CA TYR A 485 -3.73 -14.19 -30.97
C TYR A 485 -2.44 -14.16 -30.13
N GLU A 486 -2.04 -12.97 -29.66
CA GLU A 486 -0.86 -12.85 -28.78
C GLU A 486 -1.10 -13.60 -27.45
N LEU A 487 -2.30 -13.52 -26.87
CA LEU A 487 -2.68 -14.29 -25.68
C LEU A 487 -2.68 -15.80 -25.93
N GLU A 488 -3.22 -16.25 -27.07
CA GLU A 488 -3.21 -17.67 -27.45
C GLU A 488 -1.77 -18.19 -27.65
N SER A 489 -0.90 -17.34 -28.19
CA SER A 489 0.56 -17.55 -28.29
C SER A 489 1.29 -17.40 -26.94
N ASN A 490 0.54 -17.34 -25.84
CA ASN A 490 1.02 -17.31 -24.46
C ASN A 490 1.87 -16.06 -24.12
N ARG A 491 1.61 -14.94 -24.78
CA ARG A 491 2.17 -13.63 -24.42
C ARG A 491 1.38 -13.01 -23.26
N VAL A 492 2.08 -12.31 -22.37
CA VAL A 492 1.47 -11.49 -21.32
C VAL A 492 1.34 -10.07 -21.83
N ILE A 493 0.11 -9.56 -21.85
CA ILE A 493 -0.23 -8.29 -22.49
C ILE A 493 -0.50 -7.22 -21.43
N GLY A 494 0.10 -6.03 -21.58
CA GLY A 494 -0.42 -4.81 -20.98
C GLY A 494 -1.56 -4.27 -21.83
N TRP A 495 -2.73 -4.10 -21.23
CA TRP A 495 -3.96 -3.68 -21.90
C TRP A 495 -4.44 -2.35 -21.33
N PHE A 496 -4.28 -1.29 -22.13
CA PHE A 496 -4.72 0.06 -21.81
C PHE A 496 -5.79 0.46 -22.84
N TYR A 497 -7.05 0.50 -22.40
CA TYR A 497 -8.19 0.74 -23.27
C TYR A 497 -9.14 1.79 -22.69
N GLY A 498 -9.46 2.81 -23.47
CA GLY A 498 -10.47 3.82 -23.13
C GLY A 498 -10.32 4.44 -21.73
N ARG A 499 -11.46 4.72 -21.09
CA ARG A 499 -11.53 5.32 -19.74
C ARG A 499 -11.17 4.29 -18.68
N SER A 500 -10.37 4.67 -17.68
CA SER A 500 -10.00 3.76 -16.60
C SER A 500 -11.20 3.45 -15.68
N GLU A 501 -11.17 2.27 -15.06
CA GLU A 501 -12.20 1.85 -14.11
C GLU A 501 -12.03 2.51 -12.73
N VAL A 502 -13.11 2.77 -11.99
CA VAL A 502 -13.09 3.23 -10.59
C VAL A 502 -12.85 2.04 -9.64
N GLY A 503 -12.24 2.30 -8.49
CA GLY A 503 -11.97 1.29 -7.46
C GLY A 503 -10.58 0.65 -7.57
N PRO A 504 -10.29 -0.35 -6.73
CA PRO A 504 -8.96 -0.96 -6.62
C PRO A 504 -8.75 -2.16 -7.56
N ARG A 505 -9.75 -2.49 -8.40
CA ARG A 505 -9.70 -3.63 -9.33
C ARG A 505 -9.52 -3.10 -10.74
N ALA A 506 -8.67 -3.76 -11.53
CA ALA A 506 -8.70 -3.57 -12.98
C ALA A 506 -9.73 -4.50 -13.60
N LEU A 507 -10.56 -3.95 -14.48
CA LEU A 507 -11.76 -4.57 -15.02
C LEU A 507 -11.75 -4.58 -16.55
N GLY A 508 -10.56 -4.57 -17.16
CA GLY A 508 -10.40 -4.63 -18.62
C GLY A 508 -10.04 -3.30 -19.27
N HIS A 509 -9.78 -2.23 -18.51
CA HIS A 509 -9.32 -0.95 -19.05
C HIS A 509 -7.88 -0.60 -18.70
N ARG A 510 -7.39 -0.99 -17.52
CA ARG A 510 -5.99 -0.88 -17.11
C ARG A 510 -5.50 -2.22 -16.56
N SER A 511 -5.39 -3.20 -17.46
CA SER A 511 -5.23 -4.61 -17.11
C SER A 511 -3.91 -5.20 -17.61
N ILE A 512 -3.37 -6.15 -16.86
CA ILE A 512 -2.43 -7.14 -17.38
C ILE A 512 -3.22 -8.40 -17.68
N LEU A 513 -3.19 -8.83 -18.93
CA LEU A 513 -3.92 -9.99 -19.45
C LEU A 513 -2.96 -11.14 -19.74
N ALA A 514 -3.38 -12.36 -19.43
CA ALA A 514 -2.65 -13.57 -19.77
C ALA A 514 -3.59 -14.76 -20.01
N ASP A 515 -3.10 -15.79 -20.69
CA ASP A 515 -3.83 -17.04 -20.86
C ASP A 515 -4.00 -17.77 -19.52
N ALA A 516 -5.25 -18.04 -19.14
CA ALA A 516 -5.59 -18.72 -17.90
C ALA A 516 -5.24 -20.23 -17.90
N ARG A 517 -5.06 -20.82 -19.09
CA ARG A 517 -4.83 -22.27 -19.29
C ARG A 517 -3.44 -22.72 -18.88
N ASP A 518 -2.45 -21.83 -18.98
CA ASP A 518 -1.06 -22.14 -18.66
C ASP A 518 -0.71 -21.71 -17.23
N LEU A 519 -0.48 -22.69 -16.34
CA LEU A 519 -0.09 -22.45 -14.95
C LEU A 519 1.17 -21.57 -14.83
N ARG A 520 2.07 -21.58 -15.83
CA ARG A 520 3.28 -20.74 -15.83
C ARG A 520 2.94 -19.25 -15.84
N ASN A 521 1.76 -18.85 -16.33
CA ASN A 521 1.34 -17.45 -16.32
C ASN A 521 1.05 -16.93 -14.91
N TRP A 522 0.63 -17.78 -13.98
CA TRP A 522 0.54 -17.38 -12.57
C TRP A 522 1.91 -16.99 -12.02
N GLU A 523 2.97 -17.74 -12.33
CA GLU A 523 4.32 -17.41 -11.88
C GLU A 523 4.88 -16.17 -12.60
N ARG A 524 4.76 -16.12 -13.94
CA ARG A 524 5.24 -15.01 -14.78
C ARG A 524 4.62 -13.68 -14.39
N VAL A 525 3.29 -13.64 -14.23
CA VAL A 525 2.60 -12.38 -13.88
C VAL A 525 2.95 -11.97 -12.43
N ASN A 526 3.11 -12.91 -11.50
CA ASN A 526 3.58 -12.56 -10.15
C ASN A 526 5.02 -11.98 -10.15
N LYS A 527 5.91 -12.49 -11.02
CA LYS A 527 7.26 -11.94 -11.23
C LYS A 527 7.24 -10.55 -11.84
N ILE A 528 6.43 -10.32 -12.88
CA ILE A 528 6.20 -9.00 -13.49
C ILE A 528 5.78 -7.99 -12.42
N LYS A 529 4.86 -8.40 -11.53
CA LYS A 529 4.36 -7.56 -10.42
C LYS A 529 5.31 -7.50 -9.21
N ARG A 530 6.43 -8.24 -9.24
CA ARG A 530 7.44 -8.33 -8.18
C ARG A 530 6.82 -8.57 -6.80
N ARG A 531 5.90 -9.54 -6.71
CA ARG A 531 5.15 -9.87 -5.48
C ARG A 531 5.25 -11.34 -5.10
N GLU A 532 4.67 -11.70 -3.96
CA GLU A 532 4.82 -13.02 -3.35
C GLU A 532 4.20 -14.14 -4.21
N LEU A 533 4.90 -15.27 -4.36
CA LEU A 533 4.47 -16.45 -5.14
C LEU A 533 3.39 -17.29 -4.45
N TRP A 534 2.46 -16.65 -3.74
CA TRP A 534 1.24 -17.28 -3.23
C TRP A 534 0.00 -16.43 -3.54
N ARG A 535 0.21 -15.23 -4.12
CA ARG A 535 -0.87 -14.29 -4.44
C ARG A 535 -1.68 -14.81 -5.64
N PRO A 536 -3.02 -14.83 -5.53
CA PRO A 536 -3.88 -15.29 -6.61
C PRO A 536 -4.11 -14.22 -7.69
N PHE A 537 -4.69 -14.65 -8.81
CA PHE A 537 -5.23 -13.82 -9.87
C PHE A 537 -6.71 -14.13 -10.12
N ALA A 538 -7.40 -13.24 -10.83
CA ALA A 538 -8.83 -13.34 -11.08
C ALA A 538 -9.10 -13.75 -12.53
N PRO A 539 -10.07 -14.65 -12.78
CA PRO A 539 -10.59 -14.88 -14.12
C PRO A 539 -11.53 -13.76 -14.56
N ALA A 540 -11.35 -13.29 -15.79
CA ALA A 540 -12.38 -12.60 -16.57
C ALA A 540 -12.99 -13.61 -17.56
N VAL A 541 -14.31 -13.77 -17.53
CA VAL A 541 -15.05 -14.79 -18.29
C VAL A 541 -16.21 -14.18 -19.05
N LEU A 542 -16.52 -14.70 -20.24
CA LEU A 542 -17.76 -14.33 -20.95
C LEU A 542 -18.98 -14.65 -20.08
N GLU A 543 -19.85 -13.66 -19.87
CA GLU A 543 -21.02 -13.79 -19.00
C GLU A 543 -21.91 -14.99 -19.41
N SER A 544 -22.12 -15.17 -20.72
CA SER A 544 -22.93 -16.26 -21.28
C SER A 544 -22.37 -17.67 -20.99
N GLU A 545 -21.06 -17.79 -20.76
CA GLU A 545 -20.39 -19.07 -20.53
C GLU A 545 -20.12 -19.32 -19.04
N SER A 546 -20.34 -18.34 -18.17
CA SER A 546 -19.83 -18.32 -16.80
C SER A 546 -20.31 -19.51 -15.95
N GLU A 547 -21.59 -19.88 -16.05
CA GLU A 547 -22.14 -21.01 -15.28
C GLU A 547 -21.56 -22.37 -15.70
N GLN A 548 -21.00 -22.50 -16.90
CA GLN A 548 -20.37 -23.75 -17.34
C GLN A 548 -19.03 -23.98 -16.63
N TRP A 549 -18.33 -22.90 -16.32
CA TRP A 549 -16.97 -22.94 -15.74
C TRP A 549 -16.94 -22.77 -14.22
N PHE A 550 -17.98 -22.17 -13.64
CA PHE A 550 -18.03 -21.87 -12.22
C PHE A 550 -19.32 -22.39 -11.57
N SER A 551 -19.24 -22.86 -10.32
CA SER A 551 -20.40 -23.16 -9.46
C SER A 551 -20.54 -22.12 -8.35
N GLY A 552 -21.79 -21.81 -8.00
CA GLY A 552 -22.09 -20.84 -6.95
C GLY A 552 -21.76 -19.39 -7.31
N ILE A 553 -21.59 -19.10 -8.60
CA ILE A 553 -21.36 -17.74 -9.11
C ILE A 553 -22.64 -16.90 -9.01
N GLN A 554 -22.50 -15.63 -8.61
CA GLN A 554 -23.55 -14.63 -8.77
C GLN A 554 -23.49 -14.05 -10.17
N LEU A 555 -24.64 -13.94 -10.85
CA LEU A 555 -24.73 -13.30 -12.16
C LEU A 555 -25.62 -12.04 -12.15
N PRO A 556 -25.17 -10.96 -12.82
CA PRO A 556 -23.81 -10.75 -13.31
C PRO A 556 -22.83 -10.46 -12.15
N SER A 557 -21.52 -10.71 -12.34
CA SER A 557 -20.43 -10.38 -11.40
C SER A 557 -19.35 -9.55 -12.11
N PRO A 558 -19.64 -8.31 -12.53
CA PRO A 558 -18.75 -7.55 -13.41
C PRO A 558 -17.54 -6.92 -12.71
N TYR A 559 -17.48 -6.93 -11.36
CA TYR A 559 -16.53 -6.10 -10.61
C TYR A 559 -15.47 -6.88 -9.82
N MET A 560 -15.38 -8.21 -9.98
CA MET A 560 -14.52 -9.06 -9.15
C MET A 560 -14.80 -8.92 -7.63
N LEU A 561 -16.07 -8.82 -7.24
CA LEU A 561 -16.49 -8.67 -5.84
C LEU A 561 -17.13 -9.93 -5.26
N PHE A 562 -17.20 -11.00 -6.06
CA PHE A 562 -17.70 -12.31 -5.66
C PHE A 562 -16.73 -13.42 -6.08
N ASN A 563 -16.72 -14.49 -5.29
CA ASN A 563 -16.02 -15.74 -5.52
C ASN A 563 -16.99 -16.80 -6.03
N ALA A 564 -16.46 -17.69 -6.84
CA ALA A 564 -17.12 -18.92 -7.24
C ALA A 564 -16.14 -20.09 -7.14
N THR A 565 -16.66 -21.31 -7.21
CA THR A 565 -15.83 -22.52 -7.26
C THR A 565 -15.59 -22.90 -8.72
N VAL A 566 -14.34 -23.16 -9.07
CA VAL A 566 -13.94 -23.55 -10.42
C VAL A 566 -14.37 -25.00 -10.69
N LYS A 567 -15.03 -25.24 -11.83
CA LYS A 567 -15.49 -26.59 -12.26
C LYS A 567 -14.46 -27.35 -13.10
N SER A 568 -13.56 -26.65 -13.79
CA SER A 568 -12.58 -27.25 -14.71
C SER A 568 -11.14 -27.11 -14.22
N LYS A 569 -10.30 -28.09 -14.56
CA LYS A 569 -8.84 -28.05 -14.33
C LYS A 569 -8.09 -27.28 -15.43
N ASP A 570 -8.79 -26.85 -16.49
CA ASP A 570 -8.19 -26.25 -17.68
C ASP A 570 -7.83 -24.77 -17.50
N ILE A 571 -8.08 -24.18 -16.32
CA ILE A 571 -7.75 -22.77 -16.01
C ILE A 571 -6.89 -22.63 -14.74
N PRO A 572 -5.75 -23.35 -14.66
CA PRO A 572 -4.96 -23.43 -13.43
C PRO A 572 -4.35 -22.09 -13.00
N ALA A 573 -4.10 -21.13 -13.89
CA ALA A 573 -3.43 -19.87 -13.55
C ALA A 573 -4.29 -18.89 -12.72
N VAL A 574 -5.60 -19.11 -12.71
CA VAL A 574 -6.61 -18.26 -12.04
C VAL A 574 -7.42 -19.02 -10.99
N THR A 575 -7.04 -20.28 -10.74
CA THR A 575 -7.67 -21.14 -9.73
C THR A 575 -6.85 -21.10 -8.45
N HIS A 576 -7.48 -20.74 -7.34
CA HIS A 576 -6.83 -20.75 -6.03
C HIS A 576 -6.57 -22.20 -5.57
N VAL A 577 -5.69 -22.36 -4.58
CA VAL A 577 -5.32 -23.66 -4.01
C VAL A 577 -6.51 -24.41 -3.41
N ASP A 578 -7.57 -23.72 -2.99
CA ASP A 578 -8.83 -24.28 -2.48
C ASP A 578 -9.89 -24.52 -3.57
N GLY A 579 -9.55 -24.30 -4.84
CA GLY A 579 -10.44 -24.44 -6.00
C GLY A 579 -11.39 -23.26 -6.22
N SER A 580 -11.28 -22.19 -5.42
CA SER A 580 -12.06 -20.97 -5.63
C SER A 580 -11.41 -20.03 -6.65
N ALA A 581 -12.19 -19.08 -7.17
CA ALA A 581 -11.69 -17.96 -7.96
C ALA A 581 -12.60 -16.74 -7.79
N ARG A 582 -12.02 -15.54 -7.89
CA ARG A 582 -12.75 -14.27 -7.84
C ARG A 582 -13.10 -13.78 -9.23
N VAL A 583 -14.36 -13.88 -9.62
CA VAL A 583 -14.74 -13.84 -11.04
C VAL A 583 -15.19 -12.45 -11.49
N GLN A 584 -14.71 -12.01 -12.65
CA GLN A 584 -15.29 -10.93 -13.47
C GLN A 584 -16.10 -11.55 -14.62
N THR A 585 -17.39 -11.26 -14.70
CA THR A 585 -18.18 -11.54 -15.91
C THR A 585 -18.07 -10.39 -16.89
N VAL A 586 -17.90 -10.70 -18.17
CA VAL A 586 -17.69 -9.74 -19.25
C VAL A 586 -18.77 -9.93 -20.31
N ASN A 587 -19.40 -8.85 -20.73
CA ASN A 587 -20.44 -8.83 -21.77
C ASN A 587 -20.22 -7.67 -22.75
N GLU A 588 -21.10 -7.51 -23.75
CA GLU A 588 -20.97 -6.50 -24.80
C GLU A 588 -20.76 -5.06 -24.30
N SER A 589 -21.21 -4.74 -23.07
CA SER A 589 -21.03 -3.41 -22.49
C SER A 589 -19.58 -3.09 -22.08
N ASP A 590 -18.70 -4.09 -22.00
CA ASP A 590 -17.26 -3.93 -21.72
C ASP A 590 -16.43 -3.57 -22.98
N GLY A 591 -17.07 -3.47 -24.15
CA GLY A 591 -16.46 -3.00 -25.39
C GLY A 591 -15.30 -3.87 -25.88
N ALA A 592 -14.16 -3.27 -26.24
CA ALA A 592 -13.04 -4.02 -26.83
C ALA A 592 -12.51 -5.15 -25.93
N PHE A 593 -12.66 -5.07 -24.60
CA PHE A 593 -12.27 -6.16 -23.72
C PHE A 593 -13.16 -7.40 -23.89
N TYR A 594 -14.45 -7.20 -24.13
CA TYR A 594 -15.37 -8.28 -24.50
C TYR A 594 -14.97 -8.90 -25.85
N ASP A 595 -14.64 -8.06 -26.85
CA ASP A 595 -14.23 -8.53 -28.17
C ASP A 595 -12.97 -9.41 -28.11
N VAL A 596 -11.98 -9.04 -27.28
CA VAL A 596 -10.77 -9.86 -27.03
C VAL A 596 -11.17 -11.23 -26.48
N LEU A 597 -12.07 -11.28 -25.51
CA LEU A 597 -12.54 -12.51 -24.88
C LEU A 597 -13.33 -13.40 -25.84
N VAL A 598 -14.17 -12.81 -26.71
CA VAL A 598 -14.90 -13.53 -27.77
C VAL A 598 -13.93 -14.13 -28.78
N GLU A 599 -12.96 -13.37 -29.26
CA GLU A 599 -11.96 -13.85 -30.21
C GLU A 599 -11.06 -14.91 -29.58
N PHE A 600 -10.64 -14.72 -28.32
CA PHE A 600 -9.88 -15.73 -27.58
C PHE A 600 -10.68 -17.02 -27.39
N PHE A 601 -11.98 -16.93 -27.08
CA PHE A 601 -12.86 -18.09 -26.99
C PHE A 601 -12.98 -18.81 -28.34
N ARG A 602 -13.08 -18.06 -29.45
CA ARG A 602 -13.14 -18.62 -30.80
C ARG A 602 -11.91 -19.47 -31.09
N LEU A 603 -10.72 -18.98 -30.73
CA LEU A 603 -9.42 -19.64 -30.95
C LEU A 603 -9.21 -20.84 -30.03
N THR A 604 -9.53 -20.71 -28.74
CA THR A 604 -9.08 -21.65 -27.71
C THR A 604 -10.16 -22.60 -27.19
N LYS A 605 -11.43 -22.26 -27.42
CA LYS A 605 -12.61 -22.86 -26.75
C LYS A 605 -12.62 -22.71 -25.23
N VAL A 606 -11.81 -21.81 -24.69
CA VAL A 606 -11.82 -21.40 -23.28
C VAL A 606 -12.21 -19.91 -23.21
N PRO A 607 -13.37 -19.54 -22.65
CA PRO A 607 -13.87 -18.17 -22.64
C PRO A 607 -13.33 -17.37 -21.45
N ILE A 608 -12.08 -17.60 -21.05
CA ILE A 608 -11.51 -17.11 -19.79
C ILE A 608 -10.09 -16.60 -19.99
N LEU A 609 -9.84 -15.39 -19.48
CA LEU A 609 -8.51 -14.79 -19.38
C LEU A 609 -8.15 -14.56 -17.91
N LEU A 610 -6.85 -14.60 -17.61
CA LEU A 610 -6.32 -14.01 -16.39
C LEU A 610 -6.37 -12.50 -16.53
N ASN A 611 -7.00 -11.83 -15.58
CA ASN A 611 -7.02 -10.37 -15.48
C ASN A 611 -6.46 -9.92 -14.12
N THR A 612 -5.52 -8.98 -14.15
CA THR A 612 -5.00 -8.32 -12.95
C THR A 612 -4.69 -6.85 -13.20
N SER A 613 -4.52 -6.08 -12.13
CA SER A 613 -4.17 -4.67 -12.23
C SER A 613 -2.89 -4.41 -12.99
N PHE A 614 -2.90 -3.39 -13.84
CA PHE A 614 -1.73 -2.92 -14.54
C PHE A 614 -0.96 -1.93 -13.66
N ASN A 615 -0.05 -2.48 -12.84
CA ASN A 615 0.80 -1.73 -11.92
C ASN A 615 2.01 -2.54 -11.41
N GLY A 616 3.02 -1.82 -10.93
CA GLY A 616 4.18 -2.37 -10.23
C GLY A 616 3.97 -2.61 -8.74
N PRO A 617 5.00 -3.14 -8.06
CA PRO A 617 4.97 -3.31 -6.61
C PRO A 617 4.85 -1.95 -5.92
N GLY A 618 3.86 -1.82 -5.02
CA GLY A 618 3.66 -0.58 -4.26
C GLY A 618 3.04 0.58 -5.06
N GLU A 619 2.75 0.42 -6.35
CA GLU A 619 2.24 1.50 -7.20
C GLU A 619 0.70 1.43 -7.43
N PRO A 620 0.02 2.57 -7.63
CA PRO A 620 -1.37 2.62 -8.11
C PRO A 620 -1.54 2.00 -9.51
N ILE A 621 -2.77 1.68 -9.91
CA ILE A 621 -3.09 1.30 -11.30
C ILE A 621 -2.65 2.43 -12.25
N VAL A 622 -2.00 2.10 -13.38
CA VAL A 622 -1.56 3.09 -14.38
C VAL A 622 -2.73 3.93 -14.89
N GLU A 623 -2.55 5.24 -15.05
CA GLU A 623 -3.61 6.15 -15.50
C GLU A 623 -3.34 6.71 -16.90
N THR A 624 -2.09 7.09 -17.18
CA THR A 624 -1.70 7.75 -18.43
C THR A 624 -1.03 6.79 -19.41
N PRO A 625 -1.08 7.07 -20.73
CA PRO A 625 -0.32 6.31 -21.72
C PRO A 625 1.18 6.31 -21.44
N PHE A 626 1.73 7.43 -20.95
CA PHE A 626 3.14 7.54 -20.58
C PHE A 626 3.52 6.53 -19.48
N ASP A 627 2.73 6.45 -18.41
CA ASP A 627 2.95 5.48 -17.32
C ASP A 627 2.89 4.04 -17.82
N ALA A 628 1.96 3.75 -18.73
CA ALA A 628 1.81 2.42 -19.32
C ALA A 628 3.02 2.03 -20.20
N VAL A 629 3.52 2.92 -21.07
CA VAL A 629 4.74 2.66 -21.85
C VAL A 629 5.95 2.51 -20.94
N LYS A 630 6.09 3.39 -19.94
CA LYS A 630 7.19 3.32 -18.98
C LYS A 630 7.21 1.97 -18.27
N PHE A 631 6.07 1.53 -17.73
CA PHE A 631 5.96 0.22 -17.11
C PHE A 631 6.30 -0.92 -18.10
N PHE A 632 5.80 -0.85 -19.34
CA PHE A 632 6.09 -1.85 -20.36
C PHE A 632 7.59 -2.00 -20.65
N ILE A 633 8.31 -0.88 -20.74
CA ILE A 633 9.77 -0.88 -20.91
C ILE A 633 10.49 -1.50 -19.70
N GLU A 634 10.05 -1.17 -18.48
CA GLU A 634 10.71 -1.55 -17.22
C GLU A 634 10.33 -2.94 -16.70
N SER A 635 9.40 -3.64 -17.36
CA SER A 635 8.83 -4.92 -16.93
C SER A 635 9.07 -6.06 -17.93
N GLU A 636 8.58 -7.26 -17.62
CA GLU A 636 8.65 -8.43 -18.51
C GLU A 636 7.37 -8.65 -19.34
N LEU A 637 6.53 -7.61 -19.51
CA LEU A 637 5.39 -7.68 -20.42
C LEU A 637 5.85 -7.96 -21.86
N ASP A 638 5.16 -8.86 -22.55
CA ASP A 638 5.52 -9.25 -23.92
C ASP A 638 5.08 -8.19 -24.94
N VAL A 639 3.85 -7.68 -24.79
CA VAL A 639 3.22 -6.72 -25.71
C VAL A 639 2.41 -5.71 -24.89
N LEU A 640 2.31 -4.47 -25.37
CA LEU A 640 1.42 -3.44 -24.82
C LEU A 640 0.45 -2.97 -25.90
N TYR A 641 -0.83 -2.86 -25.57
CA TYR A 641 -1.83 -2.16 -26.36
C TYR A 641 -2.19 -0.85 -25.66
N LEU A 642 -2.02 0.26 -26.37
CA LEU A 642 -2.47 1.60 -25.99
C LEU A 642 -3.57 2.02 -26.94
N ASP A 643 -4.80 1.67 -26.58
CA ASP A 643 -5.83 1.63 -27.59
C ASP A 643 -5.26 0.93 -28.87
N SER A 644 -5.45 1.51 -30.07
CA SER A 644 -5.23 0.84 -31.37
C SER A 644 -3.75 0.65 -31.70
N TYR A 645 -2.86 1.03 -30.78
CA TYR A 645 -1.44 0.97 -30.97
C TYR A 645 -0.87 -0.23 -30.22
N LYS A 646 -0.35 -1.18 -31.00
CA LYS A 646 0.40 -2.33 -30.50
C LYS A 646 1.87 -1.95 -30.40
N LEU A 647 2.46 -2.18 -29.24
CA LEU A 647 3.85 -1.86 -28.92
C LEU A 647 4.63 -3.14 -28.60
N LYS A 648 5.81 -3.27 -29.19
CA LYS A 648 6.82 -4.30 -28.90
C LYS A 648 8.14 -3.62 -28.55
N ARG A 649 8.96 -4.23 -27.71
CA ARG A 649 10.29 -3.69 -27.38
C ARG A 649 11.26 -3.92 -28.53
N ILE A 650 12.12 -2.94 -28.80
CA ILE A 650 13.26 -3.14 -29.70
C ILE A 650 14.20 -4.16 -29.03
N PRO A 651 14.57 -5.25 -29.72
CA PRO A 651 15.52 -6.22 -29.17
C PRO A 651 16.86 -5.53 -28.85
N THR A 652 17.29 -5.59 -27.59
CA THR A 652 18.63 -5.11 -27.20
C THR A 652 19.64 -6.26 -27.29
N THR A 653 20.93 -5.97 -27.43
CA THR A 653 22.03 -6.97 -27.43
C THR A 653 22.03 -7.88 -26.19
N LYS A 654 21.41 -7.44 -25.09
CA LYS A 654 21.21 -8.24 -23.86
C LYS A 654 20.10 -9.29 -24.01
N THR A 655 19.03 -8.98 -24.74
CA THR A 655 17.89 -9.89 -25.00
C THR A 655 18.32 -11.09 -25.86
N CYS A 656 19.27 -10.88 -26.78
CA CYS A 656 19.83 -11.97 -27.60
C CYS A 656 20.64 -13.00 -26.80
N ARG A 657 21.27 -12.63 -25.67
CA ARG A 657 22.05 -13.58 -24.84
C ARG A 657 21.17 -14.62 -24.13
N HIS A 658 19.96 -14.27 -23.68
CA HIS A 658 19.06 -15.23 -23.03
C HIS A 658 18.41 -16.22 -24.02
N LEU A 659 18.34 -15.87 -25.31
CA LEU A 659 17.91 -16.80 -26.36
C LEU A 659 19.00 -17.80 -26.76
N LEU A 660 20.25 -17.57 -26.34
CA LEU A 660 21.42 -18.41 -26.61
C LEU A 660 21.77 -19.37 -25.45
N GLU A 661 20.96 -19.40 -24.37
CA GLU A 661 21.17 -20.41 -23.32
C GLU A 661 20.80 -21.82 -23.83
N PRO A 662 21.68 -22.83 -23.69
CA PRO A 662 21.48 -24.16 -24.30
C PRO A 662 20.24 -24.93 -23.82
N SER A 663 19.54 -24.45 -22.80
CA SER A 663 18.40 -25.15 -22.16
C SER A 663 17.08 -25.00 -22.91
N ARG A 664 16.99 -24.12 -23.93
CA ARG A 664 15.77 -23.93 -24.76
C ARG A 664 15.83 -24.55 -26.15
N ALA A 665 16.91 -25.25 -26.51
CA ALA A 665 17.03 -25.92 -27.81
C ALA A 665 16.18 -27.21 -27.87
N THR A 666 14.86 -27.07 -27.88
CA THR A 666 13.97 -28.08 -28.47
C THR A 666 13.46 -27.52 -29.79
N ALA A 667 14.13 -27.92 -30.87
CA ALA A 667 13.69 -27.87 -32.26
C ALA A 667 12.69 -26.76 -32.63
N VAL A 668 13.04 -25.49 -32.38
CA VAL A 668 12.41 -24.37 -33.10
C VAL A 668 13.11 -24.30 -34.45
N ASN A 669 12.34 -24.57 -35.49
CA ASN A 669 12.79 -24.63 -36.86
C ASN A 669 13.45 -23.29 -37.23
N VAL A 670 14.71 -23.32 -37.65
CA VAL A 670 15.51 -22.14 -38.06
C VAL A 670 14.75 -21.31 -39.12
N GLN A 671 13.86 -21.92 -39.88
CA GLN A 671 12.97 -21.24 -40.83
C GLN A 671 12.00 -20.23 -40.18
N THR A 672 11.49 -20.51 -38.98
CA THR A 672 10.58 -19.60 -38.25
C THR A 672 11.34 -18.40 -37.70
N PHE A 673 12.58 -18.61 -37.24
CA PHE A 673 13.48 -17.54 -36.81
C PHE A 673 13.91 -16.63 -37.97
N MET A 674 14.13 -17.20 -39.17
CA MET A 674 14.44 -16.42 -40.37
C MET A 674 13.23 -15.62 -40.88
N ALA A 675 12.01 -16.12 -40.71
CA ALA A 675 10.79 -15.39 -41.07
C ALA A 675 10.53 -14.16 -40.18
N GLU A 676 10.75 -14.26 -38.87
CA GLU A 676 10.65 -13.11 -37.94
C GLU A 676 11.72 -12.05 -38.22
N ILE A 677 12.88 -12.45 -38.74
CA ILE A 677 13.94 -11.54 -39.18
C ILE A 677 13.60 -10.90 -40.55
N GLU A 678 13.05 -11.66 -41.51
CA GLU A 678 12.63 -11.14 -42.81
C GLU A 678 11.52 -10.08 -42.69
N GLU A 679 10.57 -10.25 -41.76
CA GLU A 679 9.49 -9.29 -41.50
C GLU A 679 10.02 -8.00 -40.85
N ALA A 680 11.08 -8.09 -40.02
CA ALA A 680 11.79 -6.94 -39.47
C ALA A 680 12.75 -6.26 -40.47
N GLN A 681 13.16 -6.96 -41.54
CA GLN A 681 14.23 -6.53 -42.46
C GLN A 681 13.76 -5.78 -43.71
N CYS A 682 12.46 -5.57 -43.91
CA CYS A 682 11.99 -4.85 -45.10
C CYS A 682 12.43 -3.36 -45.15
N HIS A 683 12.98 -2.78 -44.07
CA HIS A 683 13.31 -1.35 -44.00
C HIS A 683 14.77 -0.98 -43.69
N ARG A 684 15.74 -1.90 -43.63
CA ARG A 684 17.16 -1.53 -43.40
C ARG A 684 18.15 -2.41 -44.18
N ARG A 685 18.47 -2.03 -45.42
CA ARG A 685 19.45 -2.71 -46.29
C ARG A 685 20.91 -2.24 -46.18
N ALA A 686 21.32 -1.50 -45.14
CA ALA A 686 22.60 -0.79 -45.17
C ALA A 686 23.46 -0.78 -43.88
N ILE A 687 23.15 -1.58 -42.85
CA ILE A 687 23.92 -1.52 -41.58
C ILE A 687 24.52 -2.89 -41.26
N PRO A 688 25.86 -3.01 -41.11
CA PRO A 688 26.52 -4.25 -40.67
C PRO A 688 26.02 -4.72 -39.31
N PHE A 689 25.65 -5.99 -39.20
CA PHE A 689 25.16 -6.62 -37.96
C PHE A 689 26.29 -7.37 -37.25
N LEU A 690 26.60 -7.05 -35.98
CA LEU A 690 27.64 -7.75 -35.23
C LEU A 690 27.22 -9.19 -34.88
N VAL A 691 27.96 -10.17 -35.41
CA VAL A 691 27.75 -11.60 -35.21
C VAL A 691 28.58 -12.12 -34.03
N GLU A 692 29.86 -11.75 -33.95
CA GLU A 692 30.74 -12.13 -32.84
C GLU A 692 31.67 -10.96 -32.48
N ALA A 693 31.81 -10.69 -31.18
CA ALA A 693 32.65 -9.62 -30.70
C ALA A 693 33.99 -10.21 -30.23
N ASN A 694 35.10 -9.72 -30.79
CA ASN A 694 36.44 -10.08 -30.33
C ASN A 694 36.83 -11.55 -30.51
N TYR A 695 36.56 -12.12 -31.68
CA TYR A 695 37.16 -13.38 -32.11
C TYR A 695 38.62 -13.14 -32.50
N SER A 696 39.56 -13.56 -31.65
CA SER A 696 41.00 -13.49 -31.95
C SER A 696 41.47 -12.09 -32.40
N GLY A 697 40.93 -11.03 -31.78
CA GLY A 697 41.27 -9.64 -32.13
C GLY A 697 40.46 -9.02 -33.28
N PHE A 698 39.42 -9.70 -33.78
CA PHE A 698 38.50 -9.22 -34.81
C PHE A 698 37.06 -9.17 -34.32
N ASN A 699 36.25 -8.28 -34.89
CA ASN A 699 34.80 -8.30 -34.82
C ASN A 699 34.26 -9.00 -36.07
N ILE A 700 33.37 -9.98 -35.91
CA ILE A 700 32.70 -10.65 -37.03
C ILE A 700 31.35 -9.98 -37.24
N VAL A 701 31.09 -9.44 -38.43
CA VAL A 701 29.83 -8.78 -38.79
C VAL A 701 29.19 -9.43 -40.02
N LEU A 702 27.87 -9.48 -40.08
CA LEU A 702 27.09 -9.89 -41.24
C LEU A 702 26.69 -8.64 -42.01
N HIS A 703 27.05 -8.59 -43.29
CA HIS A 703 26.70 -7.49 -44.18
C HIS A 703 26.57 -7.99 -45.61
N LYS A 704 25.47 -7.63 -46.30
CA LYS A 704 25.15 -8.08 -47.67
C LYS A 704 25.34 -9.59 -47.88
N GLU A 705 24.75 -10.39 -46.98
CA GLU A 705 24.78 -11.87 -47.03
C GLU A 705 26.18 -12.50 -46.89
N ARG A 706 27.19 -11.73 -46.46
CA ARG A 706 28.55 -12.23 -46.22
C ARG A 706 29.01 -11.92 -44.80
N PHE A 707 29.90 -12.76 -44.28
CA PHE A 707 30.51 -12.57 -42.98
C PHE A 707 31.85 -11.87 -43.14
N TRP A 708 32.06 -10.82 -42.35
CA TRP A 708 33.23 -9.96 -42.40
C TRP A 708 33.96 -9.99 -41.07
N GLY A 709 35.23 -10.40 -41.05
CA GLY A 709 36.12 -10.25 -39.90
C GLY A 709 36.86 -8.93 -39.97
N VAL A 710 36.52 -7.97 -39.12
CA VAL A 710 37.13 -6.62 -39.07
C VAL A 710 38.04 -6.50 -37.85
N ARG A 711 39.33 -6.23 -38.06
CA ARG A 711 40.31 -6.15 -36.97
C ARG A 711 39.93 -5.03 -36.00
N ARG A 712 39.96 -5.32 -34.70
CA ARG A 712 39.57 -4.35 -33.68
C ARG A 712 40.46 -3.11 -33.75
N GLY A 713 39.83 -1.93 -33.73
CA GLY A 713 40.48 -0.65 -34.00
C GLY A 713 40.13 -0.06 -35.37
N ILE A 714 39.63 -0.90 -36.30
CA ILE A 714 39.01 -0.46 -37.54
C ILE A 714 37.50 -0.35 -37.28
N SER A 715 37.02 0.88 -37.05
CA SER A 715 35.62 1.11 -36.71
C SER A 715 34.75 1.29 -37.96
N PRO A 716 33.66 0.52 -38.14
CA PRO A 716 32.62 0.84 -39.11
C PRO A 716 31.74 2.04 -38.67
N GLU A 717 32.00 2.63 -37.50
CA GLU A 717 31.14 3.64 -36.87
C GLU A 717 31.32 5.05 -37.47
N ASN A 718 32.29 5.25 -38.37
CA ASN A 718 32.29 6.42 -39.25
C ASN A 718 31.33 6.12 -40.41
N HIS A 719 30.10 6.62 -40.33
CA HIS A 719 28.94 6.44 -41.23
C HIS A 719 29.14 6.84 -42.72
N VAL A 720 30.31 6.64 -43.33
CA VAL A 720 30.60 7.08 -44.71
C VAL A 720 31.32 6.03 -45.57
N MET A 721 31.84 4.91 -45.02
CA MET A 721 32.54 3.90 -45.85
C MET A 721 31.89 2.51 -45.82
N GLU A 722 31.69 1.95 -47.00
CA GLU A 722 31.22 0.57 -47.19
C GLU A 722 32.30 -0.44 -46.74
N LEU A 723 31.92 -1.63 -46.25
CA LEU A 723 32.89 -2.64 -45.77
C LEU A 723 33.89 -3.09 -46.85
N GLU A 724 33.47 -3.04 -48.11
CA GLU A 724 34.30 -3.23 -49.29
C GLU A 724 35.41 -2.16 -49.40
N GLU A 725 35.13 -0.91 -49.04
CA GLU A 725 36.09 0.20 -49.03
C GLU A 725 37.06 0.11 -47.84
N LEU A 726 36.57 -0.36 -46.69
CA LEU A 726 37.41 -0.67 -45.53
C LEU A 726 38.42 -1.77 -45.85
N GLN A 727 38.01 -2.80 -46.57
CA GLN A 727 38.92 -3.85 -47.06
C GLN A 727 39.94 -3.33 -48.07
N ALA A 728 39.53 -2.44 -48.97
CA ALA A 728 40.45 -1.80 -49.92
C ALA A 728 41.50 -0.91 -49.23
N SER A 729 41.15 -0.25 -48.12
CA SER A 729 42.02 0.70 -47.42
C SER A 729 42.89 0.08 -46.32
N HIS A 730 42.47 -1.05 -45.73
CA HIS A 730 43.19 -1.70 -44.61
C HIS A 730 43.75 -3.08 -44.97
N GLY A 731 43.47 -3.57 -46.18
CA GLY A 731 43.98 -4.84 -46.71
C GLY A 731 43.25 -6.07 -46.18
N TYR A 732 43.39 -7.17 -46.91
CA TYR A 732 42.73 -8.47 -46.65
C TYR A 732 43.14 -9.12 -45.32
N GLU A 733 44.23 -8.68 -44.70
CA GLU A 733 44.71 -9.18 -43.40
C GLU A 733 43.99 -8.51 -42.21
N SER A 734 43.38 -7.34 -42.43
CA SER A 734 42.69 -6.58 -41.39
C SER A 734 41.18 -6.53 -41.59
N VAL A 735 40.70 -6.80 -42.80
CA VAL A 735 39.28 -6.95 -43.11
C VAL A 735 39.12 -8.16 -44.01
N ILE A 736 38.53 -9.23 -43.47
CA ILE A 736 38.38 -10.54 -44.12
C ILE A 736 36.91 -10.69 -44.49
N VAL A 737 36.60 -11.27 -45.65
CA VAL A 737 35.24 -11.60 -46.04
C VAL A 737 35.14 -13.07 -46.42
N CYS A 738 34.16 -13.79 -45.88
CA CYS A 738 33.85 -15.17 -46.23
C CYS A 738 32.34 -15.42 -46.23
N ASP A 739 31.95 -16.57 -46.78
CA ASP A 739 30.54 -16.93 -46.95
C ASP A 739 29.93 -17.58 -45.69
N SER A 740 30.72 -17.85 -44.65
CA SER A 740 30.25 -18.37 -43.37
C SER A 740 31.11 -17.89 -42.19
N VAL A 741 30.53 -17.92 -40.98
CA VAL A 741 31.24 -17.60 -39.73
C VAL A 741 32.46 -18.50 -39.55
N ASP A 742 32.31 -19.81 -39.75
CA ASP A 742 33.39 -20.79 -39.61
C ASP A 742 34.56 -20.51 -40.57
N ALA A 743 34.25 -20.05 -41.79
CA ALA A 743 35.26 -19.70 -42.78
C ALA A 743 36.03 -18.43 -42.39
N VAL A 744 35.34 -17.41 -41.85
CA VAL A 744 35.99 -16.19 -41.33
C VAL A 744 36.87 -16.53 -40.13
N CYS A 745 36.37 -17.33 -39.18
CA CYS A 745 37.13 -17.80 -38.02
C CYS A 745 38.41 -18.54 -38.43
N ALA A 746 38.30 -19.51 -39.34
CA ALA A 746 39.45 -20.26 -39.84
C ALA A 746 40.46 -19.39 -40.61
N ALA A 747 40.01 -18.31 -41.26
CA ALA A 747 40.89 -17.35 -41.90
C ALA A 747 41.66 -16.50 -40.86
N ILE A 748 40.99 -16.04 -39.80
CA ILE A 748 41.60 -15.32 -38.69
C ILE A 748 42.65 -16.19 -37.98
N ASP A 749 42.32 -17.44 -37.68
CA ASP A 749 43.24 -18.38 -37.03
C ASP A 749 44.48 -18.70 -37.87
N ARG A 750 44.35 -18.65 -39.21
CA ARG A 750 45.50 -18.80 -40.13
C ARG A 750 46.41 -17.57 -40.12
N LEU A 751 45.84 -16.36 -40.02
CA LEU A 751 46.61 -15.11 -39.91
C LEU A 751 47.38 -15.05 -38.59
N GLN A 752 46.82 -15.59 -37.49
CA GLN A 752 47.48 -15.61 -36.19
C GLN A 752 48.62 -16.62 -36.04
N LYS A 753 48.82 -17.55 -36.99
CA LYS A 753 49.92 -18.51 -36.96
C LYS A 753 51.27 -17.95 -37.43
N VAL A 754 51.32 -16.70 -37.90
CA VAL A 754 52.52 -16.10 -38.48
C VAL A 754 53.33 -15.26 -37.48
N ASP A 755 52.74 -14.75 -36.40
CA ASP A 755 53.44 -13.93 -35.41
C ASP A 755 53.25 -14.49 -33.99
N GLN A 756 54.22 -15.26 -33.49
CA GLN A 756 54.36 -15.58 -32.06
C GLN A 756 55.67 -15.00 -31.52
N ILE A 757 55.62 -14.59 -30.24
CA ILE A 757 56.63 -13.92 -29.36
C ILE A 757 56.36 -12.40 -29.29
N GLU A 758 56.05 -11.72 -28.17
CA GLU A 758 56.27 -11.92 -26.72
C GLU A 758 55.18 -11.16 -25.91
N VAL A 759 55.05 -11.44 -24.60
CA VAL A 759 53.96 -10.95 -23.70
C VAL A 759 54.46 -9.87 -22.72
N VAL A 760 53.51 -9.06 -22.19
CA VAL A 760 53.47 -8.25 -20.93
C VAL A 760 53.82 -6.74 -21.10
N PRO A 761 53.18 -5.77 -20.40
CA PRO A 761 51.87 -5.68 -19.72
C PRO A 761 50.92 -4.58 -20.30
N ILE A 762 49.67 -4.63 -19.86
CA ILE A 762 48.59 -3.66 -20.16
C ILE A 762 48.90 -2.29 -19.55
N GLU A 763 49.15 -1.31 -20.40
CA GLU A 763 48.92 0.11 -20.13
C GLU A 763 48.07 0.71 -21.26
N PHE A 764 47.23 1.69 -20.89
CA PHE A 764 46.35 2.52 -21.73
C PHE A 764 44.97 1.97 -22.14
N PHE A 765 43.99 2.17 -21.25
CA PHE A 765 42.79 2.92 -21.65
C PHE A 765 42.74 4.23 -20.84
N LYS A 766 43.31 5.30 -21.42
CA LYS A 766 42.85 6.66 -21.13
C LYS A 766 41.86 7.02 -22.24
N ARG A 767 40.66 7.44 -21.83
CA ARG A 767 39.50 7.90 -22.63
C ARG A 767 38.46 6.84 -22.99
N VAL A 768 37.79 6.32 -21.97
CA VAL A 768 36.33 6.06 -22.01
C VAL A 768 35.79 6.53 -20.66
N ASP A 769 35.63 7.84 -20.45
CA ASP A 769 35.31 8.36 -19.12
C ASP A 769 34.18 9.40 -19.10
N GLU A 770 33.25 9.35 -20.06
CA GLU A 770 32.17 10.34 -20.12
C GLU A 770 30.74 9.83 -20.08
N LEU A 771 30.47 8.51 -20.01
CA LEU A 771 29.09 8.00 -20.00
C LEU A 771 28.85 6.83 -19.00
N SER A 772 29.45 6.88 -17.81
CA SER A 772 28.99 6.02 -16.71
C SER A 772 27.88 6.75 -15.96
N SER A 773 26.63 6.28 -16.02
CA SER A 773 25.56 6.83 -15.16
C SER A 773 25.94 6.65 -13.68
N PRO A 774 25.65 7.62 -12.81
CA PRO A 774 25.96 7.51 -11.38
C PRO A 774 25.24 6.28 -10.81
N LEU A 775 26.03 5.34 -10.29
CA LEU A 775 25.53 4.09 -9.74
C LEU A 775 25.58 4.17 -8.21
N LEU A 776 24.43 4.03 -7.55
CA LEU A 776 24.39 3.84 -6.11
C LEU A 776 25.12 2.53 -5.76
N VAL A 777 26.20 2.65 -5.00
CA VAL A 777 26.97 1.51 -4.47
C VAL A 777 26.31 0.99 -3.21
N GLU A 778 26.01 1.88 -2.27
CA GLU A 778 25.27 1.58 -1.04
C GLU A 778 24.71 2.86 -0.41
N SER A 779 23.70 2.69 0.44
CA SER A 779 23.19 3.76 1.32
C SER A 779 23.56 3.41 2.75
N ARG A 780 24.16 4.36 3.47
CA ARG A 780 24.68 4.14 4.82
C ARG A 780 24.59 5.40 5.67
N HIS A 781 23.91 5.29 6.82
CA HIS A 781 23.82 6.32 7.87
C HIS A 781 23.43 7.73 7.38
N GLY A 782 22.45 7.84 6.47
CA GLY A 782 22.01 9.14 5.93
C GLY A 782 22.83 9.64 4.74
N PHE A 783 23.78 8.84 4.23
CA PHE A 783 24.57 9.15 3.05
C PHE A 783 24.40 8.06 1.98
N ASN A 784 24.49 8.46 0.71
CA ASN A 784 24.56 7.57 -0.44
C ASN A 784 25.98 7.56 -0.99
N LEU A 785 26.59 6.38 -1.13
CA LEU A 785 27.84 6.21 -1.85
C LEU A 785 27.53 5.97 -3.31
N VAL A 786 27.85 6.93 -4.16
CA VAL A 786 27.56 6.89 -5.58
C VAL A 786 28.87 6.76 -6.35
N ARG A 787 29.00 5.71 -7.16
CA ARG A 787 30.13 5.53 -8.05
C ARG A 787 29.86 6.26 -9.36
N TYR A 788 30.74 7.20 -9.71
CA TYR A 788 30.64 7.98 -10.94
C TYR A 788 32.04 8.42 -11.40
N ARG A 789 32.39 8.14 -12.67
CA ARG A 789 33.72 8.41 -13.27
C ARG A 789 34.89 7.94 -12.40
N GLU A 790 34.88 6.66 -12.09
CA GLU A 790 35.89 5.94 -11.27
C GLU A 790 36.10 6.47 -9.84
N LYS A 791 35.22 7.35 -9.35
CA LYS A 791 35.27 7.92 -7.98
C LYS A 791 34.07 7.43 -7.18
N ILE A 792 34.22 7.42 -5.86
CA ILE A 792 33.09 7.24 -4.93
C ILE A 792 32.72 8.62 -4.38
N TRP A 793 31.47 9.00 -4.56
CA TRP A 793 30.90 10.24 -4.05
C TRP A 793 30.01 9.91 -2.86
N VAL A 794 30.31 10.49 -1.71
CA VAL A 794 29.49 10.45 -0.52
C VAL A 794 28.52 11.62 -0.61
N VAL A 795 27.25 11.31 -0.85
CA VAL A 795 26.17 12.28 -0.99
C VAL A 795 25.32 12.25 0.27
N ASP A 796 25.22 13.37 0.98
CA ASP A 796 24.27 13.51 2.08
C ASP A 796 22.84 13.39 1.52
N GLN A 797 22.01 12.52 2.09
CA GLN A 797 20.64 12.31 1.59
C GLN A 797 19.77 13.58 1.72
N SER A 798 20.14 14.53 2.58
CA SER A 798 19.51 15.85 2.66
C SER A 798 19.82 16.76 1.45
N ALA A 799 20.83 16.44 0.65
CA ALA A 799 21.18 17.19 -0.56
C ALA A 799 20.12 17.09 -1.67
N GLY A 800 19.21 16.12 -1.58
CA GLY A 800 18.23 15.83 -2.64
C GLY A 800 18.88 15.20 -3.88
N SER A 801 18.26 15.39 -5.05
CA SER A 801 18.81 14.88 -6.32
C SER A 801 20.06 15.65 -6.73
N VAL A 802 21.18 14.94 -6.85
CA VAL A 802 22.46 15.50 -7.30
C VAL A 802 22.64 15.18 -8.78
N ASP A 803 22.72 16.22 -9.59
CA ASP A 803 23.12 16.12 -10.99
C ASP A 803 24.65 16.11 -11.07
N PHE A 804 25.22 14.93 -11.35
CA PHE A 804 26.66 14.76 -11.49
C PHE A 804 27.23 15.35 -12.80
N LEU A 805 26.39 15.95 -13.65
CA LEU A 805 26.76 16.70 -14.85
C LEU A 805 26.76 18.22 -14.62
N ASP A 806 26.22 18.73 -13.50
CA ASP A 806 26.20 20.16 -13.16
C ASP A 806 27.37 20.53 -12.20
N PRO A 807 28.48 21.09 -12.72
CA PRO A 807 29.65 21.43 -11.90
C PRO A 807 29.37 22.54 -10.86
N GLU A 808 28.40 23.43 -11.09
CA GLU A 808 28.06 24.48 -10.12
C GLU A 808 27.26 23.90 -8.94
N GLN A 809 26.35 22.96 -9.20
CA GLN A 809 25.65 22.24 -8.13
C GLN A 809 26.63 21.41 -7.30
N LEU A 810 27.55 20.69 -7.93
CA LEU A 810 28.56 19.89 -7.22
C LEU A 810 29.47 20.77 -6.34
N GLN A 811 29.91 21.92 -6.85
CA GLN A 811 30.75 22.84 -6.08
C GLN A 811 29.99 23.43 -4.88
N ARG A 812 28.71 23.78 -5.05
CA ARG A 812 27.84 24.29 -3.98
C ARG A 812 27.60 23.25 -2.88
N LEU A 813 27.30 22.01 -3.25
CA LEU A 813 27.05 20.91 -2.32
C LEU A 813 28.34 20.50 -1.57
N THR A 814 29.49 20.53 -2.25
CA THR A 814 30.78 20.29 -1.60
C THR A 814 31.13 21.42 -0.62
N ALA A 815 30.87 22.69 -0.98
CA ALA A 815 31.08 23.83 -0.07
C ALA A 815 30.14 23.78 1.15
N ALA A 816 28.92 23.25 0.99
CA ALA A 816 27.96 23.02 2.07
C ALA A 816 28.27 21.78 2.93
N GLY A 817 29.31 21.00 2.59
CA GLY A 817 29.68 19.77 3.30
C GLY A 817 28.76 18.58 3.03
N GLN A 818 27.80 18.71 2.10
CA GLN A 818 26.80 17.69 1.76
C GLN A 818 27.25 16.75 0.64
N LEU A 819 28.44 16.97 0.07
CA LEU A 819 29.01 16.14 -0.98
C LEU A 819 30.52 16.01 -0.82
N LEU A 820 30.99 14.79 -0.58
CA LEU A 820 32.41 14.48 -0.43
C LEU A 820 32.86 13.49 -1.51
N LYS A 821 34.05 13.72 -2.07
CA LYS A 821 34.64 12.88 -3.12
C LYS A 821 35.79 12.04 -2.57
N THR A 822 35.71 10.72 -2.71
CA THR A 822 36.76 9.76 -2.30
C THR A 822 37.18 8.86 -3.46
N GLN A 823 38.25 8.07 -3.26
CA GLN A 823 38.77 7.16 -4.28
C GLN A 823 38.23 5.74 -4.10
N THR A 824 37.99 5.32 -2.86
CA THR A 824 37.50 3.97 -2.56
C THR A 824 36.26 3.99 -1.68
N VAL A 825 35.51 2.88 -1.70
CA VAL A 825 34.35 2.68 -0.81
C VAL A 825 34.78 2.70 0.67
N GLY A 826 35.95 2.11 0.99
CA GLY A 826 36.49 2.13 2.35
C GLY A 826 36.82 3.53 2.85
N GLU A 827 37.37 4.41 1.99
CA GLU A 827 37.60 5.82 2.34
C GLU A 827 36.29 6.60 2.53
N ALA A 828 35.29 6.33 1.71
CA ALA A 828 33.95 6.92 1.83
C ALA A 828 33.27 6.53 3.15
N GLN A 829 33.31 5.24 3.50
CA GLN A 829 32.80 4.72 4.77
C GLN A 829 33.54 5.36 5.96
N ALA A 830 34.87 5.37 5.92
CA ALA A 830 35.68 5.98 6.97
C ALA A 830 35.48 7.50 7.10
N ALA A 831 35.05 8.19 6.04
CA ALA A 831 34.70 9.60 6.09
C ALA A 831 33.32 9.81 6.74
N ILE A 832 32.32 9.01 6.36
CA ILE A 832 30.97 9.02 6.97
C ILE A 832 31.06 8.76 8.48
N ASP A 833 31.88 7.80 8.89
CA ASP A 833 32.07 7.45 10.30
C ASP A 833 32.74 8.57 11.12
N ARG A 834 33.42 9.55 10.48
CA ARG A 834 34.01 10.72 11.14
C ARG A 834 33.04 11.89 11.35
N VAL A 835 31.99 12.02 10.52
CA VAL A 835 31.03 13.15 10.56
C VAL A 835 29.74 12.80 11.29
N ARG A 836 29.58 11.54 11.70
CA ARG A 836 28.37 11.01 12.33
C ARG A 836 28.05 11.69 13.66
N ALA A 837 26.78 12.02 13.87
CA ALA A 837 26.26 12.37 15.18
C ALA A 837 26.44 11.19 16.16
N PRO A 838 26.61 11.43 17.47
CA PRO A 838 26.75 10.37 18.45
C PRO A 838 25.51 9.47 18.39
N TYR A 839 25.72 8.17 18.35
CA TYR A 839 24.61 7.22 18.35
C TYR A 839 24.89 6.07 19.32
N LEU A 840 23.82 5.61 19.95
CA LEU A 840 23.86 4.45 20.82
C LEU A 840 24.14 3.19 19.99
N VAL A 841 25.23 2.52 20.32
CA VAL A 841 25.58 1.19 19.79
C VAL A 841 24.80 0.14 20.54
N GLU A 842 24.87 0.15 21.88
CA GLU A 842 24.15 -0.77 22.77
C GLU A 842 24.18 -0.28 24.21
N SER A 843 23.29 -0.83 25.04
CA SER A 843 23.23 -0.58 26.49
C SER A 843 23.51 -1.87 27.26
N LYS A 844 24.47 -1.86 28.18
CA LYS A 844 24.90 -3.05 28.92
C LYS A 844 25.45 -2.69 30.31
N GLY A 845 24.98 -3.40 31.34
CA GLY A 845 25.52 -3.29 32.71
C GLY A 845 25.37 -1.92 33.38
N GLY A 846 24.34 -1.13 33.03
CA GLY A 846 24.17 0.24 33.53
C GLY A 846 24.93 1.31 32.73
N PHE A 847 25.57 0.92 31.62
CA PHE A 847 26.29 1.82 30.73
C PHE A 847 25.73 1.80 29.32
N ASN A 848 25.85 2.92 28.62
CA ASN A 848 25.57 3.07 27.19
C ASN A 848 26.89 3.14 26.43
N ILE A 849 27.05 2.33 25.38
CA ILE A 849 28.15 2.46 24.43
C ILE A 849 27.68 3.38 23.32
N ILE A 850 28.27 4.56 23.22
CA ILE A 850 28.02 5.53 22.15
C ILE A 850 29.20 5.48 21.18
N SER A 851 28.94 5.45 19.88
CA SER A 851 29.99 5.64 18.88
C SER A 851 29.93 7.06 18.33
N TYR A 852 31.08 7.73 18.37
CA TYR A 852 31.20 9.12 17.92
C TYR A 852 32.63 9.43 17.49
N LYS A 853 32.78 10.03 16.31
CA LYS A 853 34.08 10.39 15.68
C LYS A 853 35.09 9.24 15.59
N GLY A 854 34.62 8.04 15.25
CA GLY A 854 35.45 6.84 15.12
C GLY A 854 35.94 6.25 16.45
N LYS A 855 35.42 6.72 17.59
CA LYS A 855 35.76 6.23 18.93
C LYS A 855 34.55 5.57 19.61
N GLY A 856 34.83 4.72 20.59
CA GLY A 856 33.82 4.17 21.49
C GLY A 856 33.77 4.99 22.77
N TRP A 857 32.58 5.36 23.22
CA TRP A 857 32.37 6.10 24.46
C TRP A 857 31.50 5.27 25.38
N VAL A 858 31.94 5.07 26.62
CA VAL A 858 31.16 4.40 27.66
C VAL A 858 30.56 5.47 28.54
N VAL A 859 29.24 5.57 28.55
CA VAL A 859 28.48 6.56 29.34
C VAL A 859 27.73 5.84 30.44
N ASP A 860 27.90 6.25 31.69
CA ASP A 860 27.07 5.78 32.79
C ASP A 860 25.62 6.26 32.60
N GLN A 861 24.64 5.36 32.62
CA GLN A 861 23.24 5.72 32.37
C GLN A 861 22.67 6.71 33.39
N SER A 862 23.24 6.78 34.58
CA SER A 862 22.85 7.78 35.58
C SER A 862 23.22 9.22 35.17
N ALA A 863 24.12 9.39 34.19
CA ALA A 863 24.55 10.71 33.71
C ALA A 863 23.45 11.46 32.95
N GLY A 864 22.35 10.79 32.58
CA GLY A 864 21.28 11.38 31.79
C GLY A 864 21.66 11.56 30.33
N GLU A 865 20.99 12.49 29.64
CA GLU A 865 21.31 12.82 28.24
C GLU A 865 22.63 13.59 28.17
N VAL A 866 23.61 13.05 27.44
CA VAL A 866 24.95 13.64 27.28
C VAL A 866 25.05 14.32 25.94
N ASP A 867 25.35 15.63 25.95
CA ASP A 867 25.62 16.40 24.74
C ASP A 867 27.10 16.27 24.37
N PHE A 868 27.37 15.46 23.34
CA PHE A 868 28.73 15.23 22.83
C PHE A 868 29.32 16.41 22.03
N TYR A 869 28.60 17.52 21.92
CA TYR A 869 29.09 18.78 21.39
C TYR A 869 29.51 19.78 22.50
N ASP A 870 29.10 19.56 23.74
CA ASP A 870 29.50 20.36 24.91
C ASP A 870 30.79 19.83 25.55
N ARG A 871 31.91 20.52 25.29
CA ARG A 871 33.23 20.12 25.78
C ARG A 871 33.41 20.28 27.29
N GLU A 872 32.62 21.13 27.94
CA GLU A 872 32.71 21.36 29.38
C GLU A 872 31.98 20.23 30.10
N GLN A 873 30.76 19.88 29.65
CA GLN A 873 30.00 18.73 30.15
C GLN A 873 30.78 17.41 30.00
N LEU A 874 31.40 17.17 28.84
CA LEU A 874 32.20 15.95 28.62
C LEU A 874 33.43 15.87 29.56
N ARG A 875 34.05 17.01 29.87
CA ARG A 875 35.18 17.05 30.82
C ARG A 875 34.75 16.76 32.24
N ASP A 876 33.61 17.29 32.68
CA ASP A 876 33.08 17.07 34.03
C ASP A 876 32.61 15.61 34.21
N LEU A 877 31.97 15.03 33.20
CA LEU A 877 31.58 13.62 33.20
C LEU A 877 32.79 12.68 33.17
N ALA A 878 33.85 13.04 32.43
CA ALA A 878 35.11 12.28 32.44
C ALA A 878 35.84 12.40 33.79
N ALA A 879 35.86 13.59 34.40
CA ALA A 879 36.49 13.82 35.71
C ALA A 879 35.79 13.07 36.85
N THR A 880 34.48 12.82 36.73
CA THR A 880 33.69 12.03 37.68
C THR A 880 33.65 10.53 37.36
N GLY A 881 34.32 10.08 36.29
CA GLY A 881 34.38 8.68 35.88
C GLY A 881 33.09 8.14 35.23
N ARG A 882 32.14 9.02 34.90
CA ARG A 882 30.83 8.68 34.33
C ARG A 882 30.81 8.69 32.80
N LEU A 883 31.93 9.09 32.19
CA LEU A 883 32.19 9.03 30.76
C LEU A 883 33.62 8.54 30.53
N LEU A 884 33.78 7.48 29.75
CA LEU A 884 35.10 6.96 29.35
C LEU A 884 35.21 6.96 27.83
N GLU A 885 36.33 7.47 27.33
CA GLU A 885 36.66 7.49 25.91
C GLU A 885 37.59 6.30 25.59
N MET A 886 37.26 5.56 24.54
CA MET A 886 37.98 4.36 24.08
C MET A 886 38.40 4.55 22.62
N GLU A 887 39.47 3.88 22.20
CA GLU A 887 39.97 3.97 20.83
C GLU A 887 39.00 3.33 19.83
N SER A 888 38.16 2.39 20.29
CA SER A 888 37.13 1.74 19.46
C SER A 888 35.90 1.31 20.26
N VAL A 889 34.81 1.00 19.55
CA VAL A 889 33.59 0.41 20.13
C VAL A 889 33.89 -0.97 20.75
N GLU A 890 34.77 -1.76 20.14
CA GLU A 890 35.16 -3.09 20.65
C GLU A 890 35.95 -3.00 21.96
N GLU A 891 36.77 -1.96 22.11
CA GLU A 891 37.45 -1.68 23.36
C GLU A 891 36.46 -1.25 24.46
N ALA A 892 35.49 -0.38 24.13
CA ALA A 892 34.40 -0.03 25.04
C ALA A 892 33.59 -1.25 25.52
N ARG A 893 33.30 -2.20 24.62
CA ARG A 893 32.67 -3.49 24.97
C ARG A 893 33.52 -4.29 25.94
N THR A 894 34.83 -4.38 25.69
CA THR A 894 35.77 -5.13 26.53
C THR A 894 35.90 -4.53 27.93
N VAL A 895 35.87 -3.19 28.04
CA VAL A 895 35.88 -2.48 29.32
C VAL A 895 34.59 -2.73 30.09
N ILE A 896 33.43 -2.62 29.45
CA ILE A 896 32.14 -2.93 30.10
C ILE A 896 32.08 -4.41 30.49
N ASP A 897 32.63 -5.33 29.71
CA ASP A 897 32.67 -6.75 30.07
C ASP A 897 33.60 -7.06 31.24
N ARG A 898 34.61 -6.23 31.49
CA ARG A 898 35.42 -6.27 32.71
C ARG A 898 34.69 -5.66 33.90
N VAL A 899 34.04 -4.51 33.73
CA VAL A 899 33.28 -3.81 34.78
C VAL A 899 32.02 -4.58 35.17
N SER A 900 31.33 -5.21 34.22
CA SER A 900 30.13 -6.04 34.47
C SER A 900 30.45 -7.39 35.11
N LYS A 901 31.73 -7.79 35.15
CA LYS A 901 32.22 -8.96 35.90
C LYS A 901 32.61 -8.62 37.35
N GLU A 902 32.73 -7.34 37.69
CA GLU A 902 32.83 -6.88 39.07
C GLU A 902 31.44 -6.38 39.53
N ASP A 903 30.83 -7.15 40.42
CA ASP A 903 29.46 -6.96 40.92
C ASP A 903 29.25 -5.57 41.58
N VAL A 904 28.61 -4.65 40.85
CA VAL A 904 28.07 -3.40 41.40
C VAL A 904 26.61 -3.26 40.96
N SER A 905 25.76 -4.22 41.34
CA SER A 905 24.31 -4.02 41.26
C SER A 905 23.89 -2.91 42.22
N SER A 906 23.43 -1.76 41.70
CA SER A 906 22.84 -0.70 42.51
C SER A 906 21.68 -1.23 43.35
N PRO A 907 21.55 -0.80 44.63
CA PRO A 907 20.48 -1.28 45.50
C PRO A 907 19.13 -0.92 44.90
N HIS A 908 18.25 -1.90 44.75
CA HIS A 908 16.90 -1.68 44.23
C HIS A 908 15.87 -2.44 45.06
N ILE A 909 14.68 -1.86 45.19
CA ILE A 909 13.56 -2.47 45.92
C ILE A 909 13.01 -3.62 45.09
N VAL A 910 12.99 -4.80 45.69
CA VAL A 910 12.41 -6.03 45.13
C VAL A 910 10.95 -6.16 45.53
N GLU A 911 10.59 -5.76 46.76
CA GLU A 911 9.25 -5.94 47.31
C GLU A 911 8.97 -4.92 48.43
N SER A 912 7.71 -4.51 48.61
CA SER A 912 7.29 -3.58 49.66
C SER A 912 5.99 -4.06 50.30
N GLN A 913 5.96 -4.20 51.63
CA GLN A 913 4.78 -4.65 52.36
C GLN A 913 4.80 -4.17 53.83
N SER A 914 3.64 -3.72 54.32
CA SER A 914 3.39 -3.46 55.74
C SER A 914 4.44 -2.60 56.47
N GLY A 915 4.95 -1.56 55.80
CA GLY A 915 5.93 -0.63 56.37
C GLY A 915 7.39 -1.03 56.16
N PHE A 916 7.68 -2.10 55.41
CA PHE A 916 9.03 -2.56 55.13
C PHE A 916 9.28 -2.75 53.63
N ASN A 917 10.53 -2.60 53.20
CA ASN A 917 11.03 -2.84 51.85
C ASN A 917 12.06 -3.99 51.86
N ILE A 918 12.00 -4.89 50.88
CA ILE A 918 13.08 -5.81 50.56
C ILE A 918 13.94 -5.17 49.48
N ILE A 919 15.23 -4.96 49.74
CA ILE A 919 16.19 -4.37 48.81
C ILE A 919 17.24 -5.42 48.44
N SER A 920 17.50 -5.60 47.15
CA SER A 920 18.61 -6.44 46.67
C SER A 920 19.80 -5.58 46.33
N HIS A 921 20.96 -5.93 46.89
CA HIS A 921 22.22 -5.24 46.63
C HIS A 921 23.41 -6.20 46.79
N LYS A 922 24.26 -6.29 45.76
CA LYS A 922 25.48 -7.13 45.74
C LYS A 922 25.25 -8.58 46.15
N GLY A 923 24.24 -9.20 45.53
CA GLY A 923 23.88 -10.60 45.77
C GLY A 923 23.24 -10.89 47.14
N LYS A 924 22.97 -9.87 47.96
CA LYS A 924 22.32 -10.00 49.27
C LYS A 924 20.96 -9.31 49.30
N ALA A 925 20.10 -9.73 50.21
CA ALA A 925 18.80 -9.11 50.43
C ALA A 925 18.76 -8.41 51.80
N TRP A 926 18.06 -7.28 51.83
CA TRP A 926 17.96 -6.43 53.01
C TRP A 926 16.49 -6.11 53.26
N VAL A 927 16.00 -6.38 54.46
CA VAL A 927 14.68 -5.92 54.91
C VAL A 927 14.89 -4.59 55.60
N VAL A 928 14.25 -3.53 55.11
CA VAL A 928 14.45 -2.14 55.55
C VAL A 928 13.11 -1.56 55.97
N ASP A 929 13.04 -1.04 57.19
CA ASP A 929 11.88 -0.27 57.66
C ASP A 929 11.73 1.03 56.87
N GLN A 930 10.53 1.30 56.36
CA GLN A 930 10.25 2.46 55.52
C GLN A 930 10.35 3.80 56.27
N SER A 931 10.30 3.79 57.61
CA SER A 931 10.47 5.00 58.43
C SER A 931 11.89 5.57 58.39
N VAL A 932 12.88 4.77 57.97
CA VAL A 932 14.31 5.12 57.98
C VAL A 932 14.68 6.11 56.87
N GLY A 933 13.78 6.34 55.90
CA GLY A 933 14.08 7.18 54.75
C GLY A 933 15.14 6.56 53.83
N VAL A 934 16.03 7.38 53.29
CA VAL A 934 17.05 6.92 52.32
C VAL A 934 18.18 6.18 53.05
N VAL A 935 18.40 4.91 52.68
CA VAL A 935 19.51 4.09 53.19
C VAL A 935 20.65 4.09 52.18
N GLU A 936 21.83 4.52 52.60
CA GLU A 936 23.03 4.58 51.78
C GLU A 936 23.85 3.30 51.96
N PHE A 937 23.64 2.32 51.07
CA PHE A 937 24.25 0.98 51.18
C PHE A 937 25.80 0.94 51.08
N HIS A 938 26.43 2.07 50.80
CA HIS A 938 27.88 2.22 50.78
C HIS A 938 28.43 2.76 52.12
N ASP A 939 27.60 3.34 52.99
CA ASP A 939 27.97 3.82 54.32
C ASP A 939 27.83 2.69 55.37
N GLN A 940 28.96 2.08 55.73
CA GLN A 940 28.98 0.97 56.68
C GLN A 940 28.64 1.39 58.12
N GLU A 941 28.87 2.65 58.49
CA GLU A 941 28.58 3.15 59.84
C GLU A 941 27.08 3.38 60.02
N GLN A 942 26.43 3.96 59.00
CA GLN A 942 24.97 4.07 58.94
C GLN A 942 24.29 2.69 58.99
N LEU A 943 24.77 1.73 58.19
CA LEU A 943 24.20 0.38 58.16
C LEU A 943 24.35 -0.35 59.49
N GLN A 944 25.52 -0.26 60.15
CA GLN A 944 25.72 -0.89 61.46
C GLN A 944 24.80 -0.30 62.53
N ARG A 945 24.62 1.03 62.52
CA ARG A 945 23.71 1.71 63.44
C ARG A 945 22.25 1.30 63.22
N LEU A 946 21.78 1.33 61.97
CA LEU A 946 20.42 0.93 61.62
C LEU A 946 20.14 -0.56 61.90
N MET A 947 21.15 -1.43 61.76
CA MET A 947 21.04 -2.84 62.16
C MET A 947 20.97 -3.00 63.68
N ALA A 948 21.77 -2.24 64.43
CA ALA A 948 21.78 -2.27 65.89
C ALA A 948 20.46 -1.75 66.50
N ASP A 949 19.89 -0.72 65.86
CA ASP A 949 18.61 -0.12 66.23
C ASP A 949 17.39 -0.95 65.74
N GLY A 950 17.64 -2.03 64.98
CA GLY A 950 16.62 -2.99 64.53
C GLY A 950 15.82 -2.57 63.29
N PHE A 951 16.19 -1.47 62.65
CA PHE A 951 15.47 -0.92 61.51
C PHE A 951 15.79 -1.59 60.18
N ILE A 952 16.96 -2.22 60.04
CA ILE A 952 17.31 -3.00 58.86
C ILE A 952 17.85 -4.38 59.23
N THR A 953 17.53 -5.39 58.43
CA THR A 953 18.03 -6.76 58.59
C THR A 953 18.64 -7.25 57.30
N LYS A 954 19.89 -7.69 57.36
CA LYS A 954 20.63 -8.26 56.22
C LYS A 954 20.49 -9.78 56.20
N VAL A 955 20.17 -10.35 55.05
CA VAL A 955 20.06 -11.80 54.83
C VAL A 955 20.74 -12.21 53.53
N GLU A 956 21.07 -13.50 53.41
CA GLU A 956 21.82 -14.00 52.26
C GLU A 956 20.89 -14.30 51.07
N THR A 957 19.59 -14.54 51.30
CA THR A 957 18.64 -14.86 50.22
C THR A 957 17.33 -14.06 50.29
N LEU A 958 16.69 -13.86 49.15
CA LEU A 958 15.36 -13.22 49.07
C LEU A 958 14.27 -14.01 49.80
N SER A 959 14.39 -15.34 49.84
CA SER A 959 13.45 -16.21 50.55
C SER A 959 13.48 -15.99 52.07
N GLU A 960 14.68 -15.78 52.64
CA GLU A 960 14.84 -15.43 54.05
C GLU A 960 14.27 -14.03 54.35
N ALA A 961 14.48 -13.07 53.44
CA ALA A 961 13.94 -11.71 53.59
C ALA A 961 12.41 -11.72 53.66
N ARG A 962 11.76 -12.51 52.79
CA ARG A 962 10.30 -12.69 52.79
C ARG A 962 9.77 -13.34 54.07
N ALA A 963 10.49 -14.32 54.62
CA ALA A 963 10.10 -14.95 55.88
C ALA A 963 10.13 -13.96 57.06
N ILE A 964 11.15 -13.09 57.11
CA ILE A 964 11.26 -12.02 58.12
C ILE A 964 10.14 -10.99 57.95
N LEU A 965 9.84 -10.60 56.71
CA LEU A 965 8.76 -9.67 56.37
C LEU A 965 7.40 -10.20 56.85
N ASP A 966 7.13 -11.49 56.62
CA ASP A 966 5.90 -12.15 57.07
C ASP A 966 5.80 -12.22 58.61
N GLU A 967 6.92 -12.42 59.31
CA GLU A 967 6.96 -12.45 60.78
C GLU A 967 6.75 -11.05 61.38
N ASN A 968 7.39 -10.02 60.82
CA ASN A 968 7.21 -8.63 61.25
C ASN A 968 5.79 -8.12 60.97
N THR A 969 5.22 -8.50 59.82
CA THR A 969 3.82 -8.19 59.48
C THR A 969 2.84 -8.84 60.46
N LYS A 970 3.12 -10.06 60.92
CA LYS A 970 2.32 -10.73 61.96
C LYS A 970 2.44 -10.05 63.32
N LYS A 971 3.62 -9.55 63.70
CA LYS A 971 3.83 -8.79 64.96
C LYS A 971 3.13 -7.42 64.94
N CYS A 972 3.15 -6.70 63.81
CA CYS A 972 2.39 -5.45 63.64
C CYS A 972 0.86 -5.66 63.71
N ARG A 973 0.34 -6.77 63.18
CA ARG A 973 -1.09 -7.12 63.30
C ARG A 973 -1.50 -7.59 64.71
N ALA A 974 -0.56 -8.02 65.54
CA ALA A 974 -0.81 -8.49 66.92
C ALA A 974 -0.72 -7.38 67.98
N GLY A 975 -0.42 -6.13 67.61
CA GLY A 975 -0.41 -4.98 68.53
C GLY A 975 0.73 -5.00 69.56
N VAL A 976 1.87 -5.60 69.23
CA VAL A 976 3.04 -5.66 70.12
C VAL A 976 4.28 -5.11 69.40
N VAL A 977 4.34 -3.79 69.24
CA VAL A 977 5.55 -2.96 69.36
C VAL A 977 5.05 -1.57 69.82
N ASN A 978 5.47 -1.15 71.01
CA ASN A 978 5.29 0.20 71.54
C ASN A 978 6.53 1.03 71.20
N ASP A 979 6.27 2.31 70.95
CA ASP A 979 7.15 3.44 70.58
C ASP A 979 7.73 3.46 69.16
#